data_AF-A0A0D3KKD9-F1
#
_entry.id   AF-A0A0D3KKD9-F1
#
_cell.length_a   1.000
_cell.length_b   1.000
_cell.length_c   1.000
_cell.angle_alpha   90.00
_cell.angle_beta   90.00
_cell.angle_gamma   90.00
#
_symmetry.space_group_name_H-M   'P 1'
#
loop_
_entity.id
_entity.type
_entity.pdbx_description
1 polymer ?
#
loop_
_entity_poly.entity_id
_entity_poly.type
_entity_poly.pdbx_seq_one_letter_code
_entity_poly.pdbx_strand_id
1 'polypeptide(L)'
;MFRSPHGALPNDETTAVGALLWTGLVTTAGALALESEAFKAPTSHAAAATAAPPPPPPPPPPAVAGQAPPPPSHTDATIRQCSGSAALHNASPSTRPSSAAPPPPPAIAIVPTGSTFNFYELFNDPRYQPILNLCFHFLDPALSNETEGAAAFADEATGNAAALILDFGRSPGDRAALARTRAKQTGKNGGIGMSDYARRRFPSFLASAVTSQRACARVYPALREMSLTPPNTATATALVAAHGVIDSALADVRTRHAALDEQVRHWVDGTTRSAYHPHLKRGFQLPPLAALLGDADGTSSSCLSQHSLSAVVNNDAWLDAKDACDSFDSQNAGATVPHREATSLISHSQVGSGAWLLRLPDATVPRSIIPSDAFLSACQHRLGLYLTALDDVYNALEERGVTVTQHQRLGNHCLNSANATHRHNAALAAVHRALTSVTSDALPVGSIQLADKGDGTPASKAERRGYYAHVNKGHIPDLIRFGSTTTCWEFKCYTPFLPSGAKGNGSARCGGAASRADGHFIALGNTEEHLSVVVLGHPQRGDPDTEEQLDRVSGDGWVAAKDGDYADALAKGHTVILLVTESTGAFSADLDRVLRQLARTARASGSIDHTPYGTSRASTRSHYTFHSAAISAAIVTADALTIQNSAAALGFELTLDPRDLARRSTSGASQANASPKWLRNSTCIALVPILPVLIDYICRVEAVDIDLGEDDKDTWLEEQLEDDLEEHAVNHTDLHLLEASMLADLLLICGSFVLAEASQRLARERLGSAGAQPAWISSPFGFRSVSTSSSERLSDRASDDDGAAASRSSPAT
;
A
#
# COMPACT_ATOMS: atom_id res chain seq x y z
N MET A 1 17.30 30.22 31.16
CA MET A 1 16.34 31.11 31.85
C MET A 1 14.95 30.56 31.50
N PHE A 2 14.10 30.00 32.34
CA PHE A 2 13.81 30.16 33.78
C PHE A 2 13.80 28.81 34.53
N ARG A 3 14.02 28.87 35.86
CA ARG A 3 14.01 27.76 36.82
C ARG A 3 12.60 27.43 37.34
N SER A 4 12.44 26.15 37.72
CA SER A 4 11.35 25.50 38.50
C SER A 4 11.17 26.10 39.93
N PRO A 5 10.13 25.70 40.72
CA PRO A 5 10.36 24.60 41.68
C PRO A 5 9.17 23.65 42.02
N HIS A 6 9.53 22.39 42.26
CA HIS A 6 9.10 21.42 43.29
C HIS A 6 7.64 20.96 43.50
N GLY A 7 7.47 19.63 43.37
CA GLY A 7 6.52 18.78 44.10
C GLY A 7 7.00 17.31 44.04
N ALA A 8 7.10 16.64 45.18
CA ALA A 8 7.76 15.34 45.38
C ALA A 8 6.89 14.10 45.04
N LEU A 9 7.54 13.08 44.45
CA LEU A 9 7.43 11.59 44.54
C LEU A 9 6.10 10.89 44.97
N PRO A 10 5.75 9.67 44.47
CA PRO A 10 6.63 8.48 44.57
C PRO A 10 6.71 7.51 43.38
N ASN A 11 7.76 6.68 43.46
CA ASN A 11 8.08 5.50 42.66
C ASN A 11 7.01 4.41 42.78
N ASP A 12 6.70 3.69 41.68
CA ASP A 12 7.04 2.26 41.49
C ASP A 12 6.39 1.66 40.22
N GLU A 13 7.01 0.59 39.70
CA GLU A 13 6.50 -0.45 38.77
C GLU A 13 6.64 -0.37 37.23
N THR A 14 7.11 0.71 36.59
CA THR A 14 7.22 0.71 35.10
C THR A 14 8.55 0.25 34.49
N THR A 15 9.60 0.02 35.28
CA THR A 15 10.95 -0.26 34.74
C THR A 15 11.28 -1.75 34.63
N ALA A 16 10.46 -2.66 35.18
CA ALA A 16 10.75 -4.10 35.22
C ALA A 16 10.23 -4.89 34.01
N VAL A 17 9.24 -4.39 33.27
CA VAL A 17 8.59 -5.14 32.16
C VAL A 17 9.40 -5.07 30.85
N GLY A 18 10.20 -4.01 30.65
CA GLY A 18 11.06 -3.86 29.47
C GLY A 18 12.29 -4.78 29.47
N ALA A 19 12.79 -5.17 30.64
CA ALA A 19 14.00 -6.00 30.76
C ALA A 19 13.74 -7.52 30.58
N LEU A 20 12.51 -7.98 30.85
CA LEU A 20 12.09 -9.38 30.72
C LEU A 20 11.76 -9.80 29.28
N LEU A 21 11.32 -8.86 28.42
CA LEU A 21 11.06 -9.12 27.01
C LEU A 21 12.35 -9.23 26.17
N TRP A 22 13.44 -8.60 26.60
CA TRP A 22 14.73 -8.64 25.90
C TRP A 22 15.55 -9.89 26.25
N THR A 23 15.49 -10.36 27.49
CA THR A 23 16.20 -11.59 27.92
C THR A 23 15.60 -12.85 27.29
N GLY A 24 14.29 -12.87 27.01
CA GLY A 24 13.62 -13.98 26.32
C GLY A 24 13.99 -14.11 24.83
N LEU A 25 14.29 -13.01 24.13
CA LEU A 25 14.67 -13.07 22.71
C LEU A 25 16.09 -13.60 22.50
N VAL A 26 17.01 -13.30 23.44
CA VAL A 26 18.42 -13.72 23.38
C VAL A 26 18.61 -15.18 23.82
N THR A 27 17.80 -15.69 24.75
CA THR A 27 17.86 -17.13 25.14
C THR A 27 17.26 -18.05 24.08
N THR A 28 16.26 -17.61 23.33
CA THR A 28 15.62 -18.43 22.29
C THR A 28 16.50 -18.56 21.03
N ALA A 29 17.29 -17.54 20.70
CA ALA A 29 18.28 -17.59 19.62
C ALA A 29 19.51 -18.45 19.97
N GLY A 30 19.89 -18.52 21.26
CA GLY A 30 20.97 -19.38 21.73
C GLY A 30 20.61 -20.86 21.84
N ALA A 31 19.34 -21.19 22.13
CA ALA A 31 18.88 -22.58 22.25
C ALA A 31 18.71 -23.29 20.90
N LEU A 32 18.34 -22.57 19.83
CA LEU A 32 18.18 -23.14 18.49
C LEU A 32 19.51 -23.38 17.74
N ALA A 33 20.62 -22.81 18.22
CA ALA A 33 21.96 -23.05 17.69
C ALA A 33 22.62 -24.33 18.24
N LEU A 34 22.05 -24.96 19.28
CA LEU A 34 22.58 -26.18 19.90
C LEU A 34 21.86 -27.47 19.46
N GLU A 35 20.75 -27.39 18.73
CA GLU A 35 20.01 -28.56 18.23
C GLU A 35 20.34 -28.94 16.76
N SER A 36 21.26 -28.24 16.08
CA SER A 36 21.63 -28.55 14.69
C SER A 36 22.79 -29.55 14.53
N GLU A 37 23.38 -30.06 15.62
CA GLU A 37 24.48 -31.05 15.55
C GLU A 37 24.03 -32.54 15.56
N ALA A 38 22.74 -32.85 15.41
CA ALA A 38 22.26 -34.23 15.48
C ALA A 38 21.29 -34.63 14.36
N PHE A 39 21.69 -34.56 13.09
CA PHE A 39 21.04 -35.34 12.04
C PHE A 39 22.05 -35.93 11.05
N LYS A 40 22.36 -37.21 11.23
CA LYS A 40 23.09 -38.04 10.27
C LYS A 40 22.24 -38.27 9.02
N ALA A 41 22.75 -37.86 7.86
CA ALA A 41 22.17 -38.18 6.55
C ALA A 41 22.34 -39.68 6.20
N PRO A 42 21.36 -40.31 5.52
CA PRO A 42 21.58 -41.59 4.85
C PRO A 42 22.21 -41.38 3.47
N THR A 43 23.18 -42.24 3.18
CA THR A 43 23.91 -42.38 1.92
C THR A 43 23.02 -42.86 0.77
N SER A 44 23.14 -42.25 -0.41
CA SER A 44 22.85 -42.93 -1.67
C SER A 44 23.81 -42.45 -2.78
N HIS A 45 24.23 -43.42 -3.58
CA HIS A 45 25.32 -43.39 -4.55
C HIS A 45 24.88 -42.92 -5.94
N ALA A 46 25.84 -42.27 -6.64
CA ALA A 46 26.07 -42.19 -8.10
C ALA A 46 25.04 -41.40 -8.95
N ALA A 47 25.41 -40.63 -9.98
CA ALA A 47 26.57 -40.75 -10.88
C ALA A 47 27.12 -39.39 -11.35
N ALA A 48 28.41 -39.42 -11.68
CA ALA A 48 29.28 -38.31 -12.00
C ALA A 48 29.18 -37.82 -13.47
N ALA A 49 29.38 -36.52 -13.66
CA ALA A 49 29.93 -35.95 -14.89
C ALA A 49 31.02 -34.93 -14.50
N THR A 50 32.23 -35.22 -14.95
CA THR A 50 33.51 -34.58 -14.65
C THR A 50 33.68 -33.23 -15.35
N ALA A 51 34.01 -32.18 -14.58
CA ALA A 51 34.66 -30.96 -15.07
C ALA A 51 35.89 -30.66 -14.18
N ALA A 52 37.06 -30.52 -14.80
CA ALA A 52 38.34 -30.32 -14.12
C ALA A 52 38.46 -28.89 -13.53
N PRO A 53 39.07 -28.72 -12.33
CA PRO A 53 39.30 -27.41 -11.75
C PRO A 53 40.45 -26.64 -12.43
N PRO A 54 40.40 -25.29 -12.49
CA PRO A 54 41.42 -24.47 -13.11
C PRO A 54 42.74 -24.45 -12.30
N PRO A 55 43.89 -24.22 -12.97
CA PRO A 55 45.21 -24.21 -12.32
C PRO A 55 45.40 -22.97 -11.42
N PRO A 56 46.21 -23.09 -10.35
CA PRO A 56 46.49 -21.99 -9.43
C PRO A 56 47.38 -20.90 -10.06
N PRO A 57 47.28 -19.63 -9.61
CA PRO A 57 48.06 -18.52 -10.12
C PRO A 57 49.55 -18.59 -9.73
N PRO A 58 50.46 -18.03 -10.55
CA PRO A 58 51.90 -18.07 -10.30
C PRO A 58 52.33 -17.16 -9.13
N PRO A 59 53.44 -17.51 -8.43
CA PRO A 59 53.94 -16.74 -7.29
C PRO A 59 54.59 -15.40 -7.70
N PRO A 60 54.59 -14.39 -6.82
CA PRO A 60 55.18 -13.08 -7.08
C PRO A 60 56.72 -13.10 -7.07
N PRO A 61 57.38 -12.19 -7.83
CA PRO A 61 58.84 -12.11 -7.90
C PRO A 61 59.48 -11.54 -6.62
N PRO A 62 60.76 -11.87 -6.33
CA PRO A 62 61.43 -11.55 -5.08
C PRO A 62 61.86 -10.07 -4.97
N ALA A 63 61.80 -9.55 -3.74
CA ALA A 63 62.18 -8.20 -3.35
C ALA A 63 63.70 -7.95 -3.46
N VAL A 64 64.08 -6.82 -4.05
CA VAL A 64 65.44 -6.29 -4.03
C VAL A 64 65.53 -5.21 -2.95
N ALA A 65 66.51 -5.37 -2.06
CA ALA A 65 66.82 -4.46 -0.97
C ALA A 65 67.70 -3.28 -1.44
N GLY A 66 67.50 -2.11 -0.84
CA GLY A 66 68.60 -1.16 -0.59
C GLY A 66 68.33 0.32 -0.92
N GLN A 67 68.17 1.10 0.16
CA GLN A 67 68.88 2.36 0.49
C GLN A 67 67.98 3.55 0.86
N ALA A 68 68.19 4.02 2.09
CA ALA A 68 67.63 5.22 2.71
C ALA A 68 68.50 6.47 2.38
N PRO A 69 68.01 7.71 2.64
CA PRO A 69 68.36 8.91 1.87
C PRO A 69 69.39 9.85 2.54
N PRO A 70 69.88 10.88 1.83
CA PRO A 70 70.51 12.06 2.43
C PRO A 70 69.64 13.36 2.35
N PRO A 71 70.00 14.42 3.10
CA PRO A 71 69.11 15.51 3.56
C PRO A 71 69.17 16.79 2.66
N PRO A 72 68.38 17.86 2.95
CA PRO A 72 68.09 18.93 2.00
C PRO A 72 69.07 20.12 2.09
N SER A 73 69.28 20.81 0.97
CA SER A 73 70.03 22.07 0.91
C SER A 73 69.29 23.15 0.10
N HIS A 74 69.07 24.27 0.79
CA HIS A 74 68.85 25.66 0.38
C HIS A 74 69.03 26.08 -1.09
N THR A 75 68.11 26.93 -1.57
CA THR A 75 68.35 28.30 -2.11
C THR A 75 66.98 28.89 -2.49
N ASP A 76 66.39 29.87 -1.80
CA ASP A 76 66.67 31.32 -1.66
C ASP A 76 66.23 32.20 -2.84
N ALA A 77 65.78 33.41 -2.48
CA ALA A 77 65.48 34.62 -3.29
C ALA A 77 64.07 34.71 -3.96
N THR A 78 63.29 35.80 -3.89
CA THR A 78 63.47 37.14 -3.29
C THR A 78 62.17 37.98 -3.38
N ILE A 79 61.99 38.90 -2.40
CA ILE A 79 61.54 40.32 -2.53
C ILE A 79 60.03 40.67 -2.69
N ARG A 80 59.47 41.34 -1.65
CA ARG A 80 59.00 42.78 -1.55
C ARG A 80 57.89 42.89 -0.48
N GLN A 81 58.18 43.33 0.75
CA GLN A 81 58.11 44.71 1.28
C GLN A 81 56.78 45.48 1.10
N CYS A 82 56.15 45.80 2.24
CA CYS A 82 55.59 47.10 2.69
C CYS A 82 54.72 46.83 3.95
N SER A 83 55.15 47.09 5.20
CA SER A 83 55.40 48.35 5.93
C SER A 83 54.20 48.84 6.77
N GLY A 84 54.46 49.14 8.05
CA GLY A 84 53.63 49.94 8.99
C GLY A 84 53.06 49.11 10.16
N SER A 85 53.70 48.95 11.33
CA SER A 85 54.30 49.87 12.33
C SER A 85 53.30 50.48 13.35
N ALA A 86 53.80 50.57 14.59
CA ALA A 86 53.33 51.25 15.81
C ALA A 86 52.44 50.41 16.78
N ALA A 87 52.95 49.89 17.92
CA ALA A 87 53.34 50.58 19.18
C ALA A 87 52.11 50.89 20.06
N LEU A 88 52.07 50.82 21.40
CA LEU A 88 52.97 50.56 22.52
C LEU A 88 52.07 50.55 23.78
N HIS A 89 52.39 49.75 24.81
CA HIS A 89 52.48 50.13 26.25
C HIS A 89 52.02 49.08 27.30
N ASN A 90 53.04 48.61 28.03
CA ASN A 90 53.18 48.24 29.44
C ASN A 90 51.99 48.39 30.40
N ALA A 91 51.80 47.38 31.26
CA ALA A 91 52.06 47.47 32.71
C ALA A 91 51.92 46.09 33.43
N SER A 92 52.98 45.67 34.12
CA SER A 92 53.00 44.73 35.27
C SER A 92 52.89 45.56 36.58
N PRO A 93 52.73 45.04 37.84
CA PRO A 93 53.17 43.72 38.36
C PRO A 93 52.37 43.07 39.55
N SER A 94 52.93 41.97 40.12
CA SER A 94 52.82 41.49 41.54
C SER A 94 51.64 40.56 41.89
N THR A 95 51.69 39.42 42.62
CA THR A 95 52.68 38.60 43.38
C THR A 95 51.99 37.28 43.88
N ARG A 96 52.65 36.09 43.72
CA ARG A 96 52.71 34.78 44.48
C ARG A 96 51.60 34.29 45.48
N PRO A 97 51.51 32.99 45.89
CA PRO A 97 52.43 31.83 45.72
C PRO A 97 51.77 30.46 45.33
N SER A 98 52.62 29.42 45.22
CA SER A 98 52.37 28.01 44.87
C SER A 98 51.53 27.17 45.84
N SER A 99 50.78 26.19 45.32
CA SER A 99 50.60 24.87 45.95
C SER A 99 50.23 23.75 44.95
N ALA A 100 50.94 22.62 45.08
CA ALA A 100 50.63 21.24 44.68
C ALA A 100 50.09 20.91 43.27
N ALA A 101 50.92 20.17 42.51
CA ALA A 101 50.51 19.45 41.30
C ALA A 101 49.64 18.22 41.65
N PRO A 102 48.50 17.98 40.96
CA PRO A 102 47.80 16.70 41.00
C PRO A 102 48.50 15.67 40.07
N PRO A 103 48.43 14.36 40.38
CA PRO A 103 49.12 13.32 39.62
C PRO A 103 48.51 13.14 38.22
N PRO A 104 49.29 12.65 37.23
CA PRO A 104 48.76 12.35 35.91
C PRO A 104 47.71 11.21 35.98
N PRO A 105 46.68 11.23 35.12
CA PRO A 105 45.71 10.13 35.04
C PRO A 105 46.40 8.81 34.65
N PRO A 106 45.91 7.66 35.11
CA PRO A 106 46.53 6.37 34.85
C PRO A 106 46.55 6.06 33.35
N ALA A 107 47.70 5.61 32.86
CA ALA A 107 47.83 5.08 31.51
C ALA A 107 46.89 3.86 31.35
N ILE A 108 45.97 3.94 30.40
CA ILE A 108 45.20 2.77 29.96
C ILE A 108 46.18 1.91 29.15
N ALA A 109 46.64 0.82 29.77
CA ALA A 109 47.41 -0.19 29.08
C ALA A 109 46.55 -0.84 28.00
N ILE A 110 47.05 -0.86 26.76
CA ILE A 110 46.52 -1.71 25.70
C ILE A 110 46.85 -3.16 26.11
N VAL A 111 45.83 -3.92 26.52
CA VAL A 111 45.95 -5.36 26.82
C VAL A 111 45.70 -6.13 25.53
N PRO A 112 46.54 -7.12 25.18
CA PRO A 112 46.39 -7.88 23.95
C PRO A 112 45.15 -8.79 24.02
N THR A 113 44.57 -9.02 22.84
CA THR A 113 43.45 -9.92 22.53
C THR A 113 43.49 -11.21 23.36
N GLY A 114 42.50 -11.42 24.24
CA GLY A 114 42.30 -12.71 24.93
C GLY A 114 41.60 -12.73 26.29
N SER A 115 41.18 -11.60 26.88
CA SER A 115 40.51 -11.58 28.18
C SER A 115 39.11 -10.98 28.11
N THR A 116 38.12 -11.73 28.61
CA THR A 116 36.73 -11.30 28.79
C THR A 116 36.68 -10.11 29.75
N PHE A 117 36.41 -8.92 29.21
CA PHE A 117 36.13 -7.70 29.95
C PHE A 117 34.73 -7.79 30.56
N ASN A 118 34.61 -7.63 31.87
CA ASN A 118 33.33 -7.77 32.58
C ASN A 118 32.51 -6.48 32.44
N PHE A 119 31.64 -6.40 31.43
CA PHE A 119 30.82 -5.22 31.10
C PHE A 119 29.88 -4.74 32.22
N TYR A 120 29.66 -5.56 33.25
CA TYR A 120 28.71 -5.29 34.33
C TYR A 120 29.07 -4.11 35.24
N GLU A 121 30.36 -3.80 35.44
CA GLU A 121 30.77 -2.70 36.34
C GLU A 121 30.67 -1.32 35.68
N LEU A 122 30.74 -1.24 34.35
CA LEU A 122 30.60 0.01 33.58
C LEU A 122 29.15 0.46 33.42
N PHE A 123 28.19 -0.47 33.44
CA PHE A 123 26.76 -0.19 33.27
C PHE A 123 26.11 0.56 34.45
N ASN A 124 26.69 0.46 35.64
CA ASN A 124 26.10 0.99 36.88
C ASN A 124 26.68 2.35 37.32
N ASP A 125 27.68 2.90 36.63
CA ASP A 125 28.20 4.24 36.95
C ASP A 125 27.51 5.31 36.07
N PRO A 126 26.69 6.19 36.65
CA PRO A 126 25.92 7.20 35.91
C PRO A 126 26.78 8.22 35.16
N ARG A 127 28.10 8.30 35.43
CA ARG A 127 29.03 9.14 34.67
C ARG A 127 29.34 8.58 33.28
N TYR A 128 29.19 7.28 33.07
CA TYR A 128 29.47 6.61 31.79
C TYR A 128 28.22 6.30 30.98
N GLN A 129 27.01 6.48 31.54
CA GLN A 129 25.72 6.36 30.82
C GLN A 129 25.62 7.20 29.53
N PRO A 130 26.08 8.47 29.47
CA PRO A 130 26.07 9.24 28.24
C PRO A 130 27.05 8.69 27.19
N ILE A 131 28.19 8.17 27.64
CA ILE A 131 29.24 7.58 26.78
C ILE A 131 28.79 6.21 26.27
N LEU A 132 28.14 5.40 27.10
CA LEU A 132 27.55 4.12 26.73
C LEU A 132 26.38 4.31 25.74
N ASN A 133 25.49 5.28 25.96
CA ASN A 133 24.43 5.60 24.99
C ASN A 133 25.02 6.10 23.65
N LEU A 134 26.13 6.83 23.68
CA LEU A 134 26.90 7.21 22.47
C LEU A 134 27.57 6.01 21.80
N CYS A 135 28.18 5.11 22.57
CA CYS A 135 28.84 3.91 22.08
C CYS A 135 27.82 2.92 21.50
N PHE A 136 26.63 2.80 22.09
CA PHE A 136 25.51 2.07 21.49
C PHE A 136 25.08 2.71 20.16
N HIS A 137 25.02 4.05 20.05
CA HIS A 137 24.80 4.74 18.77
C HIS A 137 25.95 4.57 17.74
N PHE A 138 27.17 4.23 18.19
CA PHE A 138 28.33 3.99 17.34
C PHE A 138 28.46 2.52 16.91
N LEU A 139 27.94 1.59 17.71
CA LEU A 139 28.01 0.14 17.48
C LEU A 139 26.75 -0.45 16.82
N ASP A 140 25.66 0.31 16.70
CA ASP A 140 24.39 -0.14 16.10
C ASP A 140 24.36 -0.20 14.56
N PRO A 141 25.05 0.66 13.78
CA PRO A 141 25.18 0.44 12.35
C PRO A 141 26.31 -0.56 12.12
N ALA A 142 26.01 -1.86 12.21
CA ALA A 142 26.91 -2.92 11.76
C ALA A 142 27.43 -2.57 10.35
N LEU A 143 28.71 -2.83 10.09
CA LEU A 143 29.33 -2.38 8.85
C LEU A 143 28.58 -2.96 7.65
N SER A 144 28.50 -2.21 6.55
CA SER A 144 27.72 -2.62 5.37
C SER A 144 28.19 -3.95 4.74
N ASN A 145 29.43 -4.35 4.98
CA ASN A 145 30.01 -5.65 4.62
C ASN A 145 29.70 -6.75 5.66
N GLU A 146 29.65 -6.43 6.95
CA GLU A 146 29.27 -7.37 8.01
C GLU A 146 27.77 -7.72 7.97
N THR A 147 26.94 -6.79 7.47
CA THR A 147 25.49 -6.97 7.31
C THR A 147 25.08 -7.63 6.00
N GLU A 148 26.03 -7.88 5.08
CA GLU A 148 25.72 -8.41 3.74
C GLU A 148 25.02 -9.77 3.79
N GLY A 149 25.57 -10.73 4.55
CA GLY A 149 24.99 -12.05 4.68
C GLY A 149 23.59 -12.03 5.33
N ALA A 150 23.42 -11.20 6.37
CA ALA A 150 22.13 -11.04 7.04
C ALA A 150 21.09 -10.36 6.14
N ALA A 151 21.50 -9.36 5.37
CA ALA A 151 20.63 -8.67 4.40
C ALA A 151 20.20 -9.62 3.27
N ALA A 152 21.13 -10.40 2.72
CA ALA A 152 20.82 -11.39 1.69
C ALA A 152 19.84 -12.47 2.20
N PHE A 153 20.09 -13.00 3.40
CA PHE A 153 19.18 -13.94 4.04
C PHE A 153 17.78 -13.34 4.29
N ALA A 154 17.71 -12.11 4.78
CA ALA A 154 16.43 -11.44 5.04
C ALA A 154 15.65 -11.16 3.74
N ASP A 155 16.32 -10.75 2.68
CA ASP A 155 15.70 -10.55 1.36
C ASP A 155 15.20 -11.87 0.76
N GLU A 156 15.96 -12.96 0.94
CA GLU A 156 15.52 -14.30 0.51
C GLU A 156 14.32 -14.79 1.33
N ALA A 157 14.38 -14.69 2.66
CA ALA A 157 13.31 -15.13 3.56
C ALA A 157 12.00 -14.37 3.31
N THR A 158 12.08 -13.03 3.21
CA THR A 158 10.91 -12.20 2.87
C THR A 158 10.42 -12.49 1.45
N GLY A 159 11.34 -12.69 0.50
CA GLY A 159 11.10 -13.20 -0.85
C GLY A 159 10.24 -14.46 -0.88
N ASN A 160 10.64 -15.47 -0.12
CA ASN A 160 9.98 -16.76 -0.05
C ASN A 160 8.63 -16.69 0.67
N ALA A 161 8.54 -15.92 1.76
CA ALA A 161 7.29 -15.68 2.45
C ALA A 161 6.24 -15.00 1.54
N ALA A 162 6.63 -13.97 0.80
CA ALA A 162 5.72 -13.31 -0.13
C ALA A 162 5.31 -14.23 -1.28
N ALA A 163 6.23 -15.03 -1.81
CA ALA A 163 5.92 -15.99 -2.85
C ALA A 163 4.88 -17.03 -2.41
N LEU A 164 4.93 -17.44 -1.14
CA LEU A 164 3.93 -18.34 -0.54
C LEU A 164 2.59 -17.63 -0.31
N ILE A 165 2.60 -16.46 0.32
CA ILE A 165 1.38 -15.72 0.70
C ILE A 165 0.62 -15.25 -0.55
N LEU A 166 1.34 -14.79 -1.57
CA LEU A 166 0.77 -14.26 -2.81
C LEU A 166 0.70 -15.30 -3.93
N ASP A 167 1.02 -16.55 -3.61
CA ASP A 167 0.87 -17.72 -4.49
C ASP A 167 1.55 -17.56 -5.87
N PHE A 168 2.83 -17.18 -5.85
CA PHE A 168 3.62 -16.95 -7.07
C PHE A 168 3.68 -18.20 -7.96
N GLY A 169 3.55 -19.40 -7.36
CA GLY A 169 3.62 -20.68 -8.05
C GLY A 169 2.52 -20.90 -9.09
N ARG A 170 1.41 -20.14 -9.04
CA ARG A 170 0.36 -20.20 -10.07
C ARG A 170 0.70 -19.42 -11.35
N SER A 171 1.72 -18.58 -11.31
CA SER A 171 2.17 -17.82 -12.47
C SER A 171 3.33 -18.52 -13.18
N PRO A 172 3.48 -18.36 -14.50
CA PRO A 172 4.68 -18.75 -15.23
C PRO A 172 5.95 -18.18 -14.59
N GLY A 173 7.06 -18.92 -14.68
CA GLY A 173 8.30 -18.63 -13.93
C GLY A 173 8.90 -17.25 -14.24
N ASP A 174 8.84 -16.80 -15.48
CA ASP A 174 9.26 -15.47 -15.93
C ASP A 174 8.40 -14.35 -15.29
N ARG A 175 7.08 -14.52 -15.27
CA ARG A 175 6.13 -13.59 -14.62
C ARG A 175 6.30 -13.58 -13.11
N ALA A 176 6.50 -14.75 -12.49
CA ALA A 176 6.80 -14.84 -11.06
C ALA A 176 8.13 -14.14 -10.72
N ALA A 177 9.16 -14.27 -11.56
CA ALA A 177 10.42 -13.56 -11.38
C ALA A 177 10.24 -12.03 -11.51
N LEU A 178 9.50 -11.56 -12.52
CA LEU A 178 9.19 -10.14 -12.66
C LEU A 178 8.42 -9.60 -11.45
N ALA A 179 7.42 -10.34 -10.96
CA ALA A 179 6.67 -9.98 -9.76
C ALA A 179 7.57 -9.86 -8.53
N ARG A 180 8.60 -10.70 -8.38
CA ARG A 180 9.56 -10.61 -7.24
C ARG A 180 10.35 -9.32 -7.32
N THR A 181 10.84 -8.95 -8.51
CA THR A 181 11.56 -7.69 -8.75
C THR A 181 10.67 -6.49 -8.42
N ARG A 182 9.40 -6.53 -8.86
CA ARG A 182 8.44 -5.45 -8.60
C ARG A 182 8.05 -5.36 -7.12
N ALA A 183 7.92 -6.48 -6.42
CA ALA A 183 7.45 -6.51 -5.04
C ALA A 183 8.40 -5.80 -4.04
N LYS A 184 9.72 -5.82 -4.33
CA LYS A 184 10.76 -5.08 -3.59
C LYS A 184 10.63 -3.57 -3.67
N GLN A 185 9.97 -3.06 -4.72
CA GLN A 185 9.73 -1.62 -4.84
C GLN A 185 8.80 -1.15 -3.72
N THR A 186 8.98 0.09 -3.27
CA THR A 186 8.07 0.69 -2.29
C THR A 186 6.65 0.78 -2.86
N GLY A 187 5.64 0.91 -1.99
CA GLY A 187 4.27 1.20 -2.43
C GLY A 187 4.17 2.42 -3.34
N LYS A 188 5.01 3.43 -3.13
CA LYS A 188 5.08 4.64 -3.97
C LYS A 188 5.80 4.43 -5.31
N ASN A 189 6.54 3.33 -5.47
CA ASN A 189 7.30 3.00 -6.67
C ASN A 189 6.76 1.72 -7.34
N GLY A 190 5.46 1.45 -7.23
CA GLY A 190 4.82 0.37 -7.99
C GLY A 190 4.87 -1.03 -7.37
N GLY A 191 5.56 -1.20 -6.24
CA GLY A 191 5.65 -2.47 -5.53
C GLY A 191 4.73 -2.55 -4.30
N ILE A 192 4.97 -3.52 -3.43
CA ILE A 192 4.23 -3.71 -2.17
C ILE A 192 5.10 -3.40 -0.93
N GLY A 193 6.32 -2.92 -1.14
CA GLY A 193 7.23 -2.53 -0.07
C GLY A 193 7.91 -3.70 0.63
N MET A 194 8.11 -4.84 -0.06
CA MET A 194 8.99 -5.87 0.45
C MET A 194 10.39 -5.27 0.69
N SER A 195 11.03 -5.70 1.76
CA SER A 195 12.36 -5.20 2.08
C SER A 195 13.36 -5.54 0.98
N ASP A 196 14.23 -4.57 0.70
CA ASP A 196 15.43 -4.72 -0.12
C ASP A 196 16.59 -4.29 0.76
N TYR A 197 16.86 -5.11 1.78
CA TYR A 197 17.90 -4.86 2.77
C TYR A 197 19.27 -4.79 2.10
N ALA A 198 19.51 -5.59 1.06
CA ALA A 198 20.75 -5.57 0.31
C ALA A 198 21.04 -4.18 -0.27
N ARG A 199 20.07 -3.52 -0.92
CA ARG A 199 20.28 -2.15 -1.43
C ARG A 199 20.21 -1.08 -0.34
N ARG A 200 19.34 -1.25 0.66
CA ARG A 200 19.10 -0.22 1.70
C ARG A 200 20.16 -0.19 2.80
N ARG A 201 21.01 -1.21 2.94
CA ARG A 201 22.08 -1.23 3.96
C ARG A 201 23.05 -0.05 3.81
N PHE A 202 23.39 0.34 2.59
CA PHE A 202 24.31 1.47 2.33
C PHE A 202 23.75 2.83 2.77
N PRO A 203 22.55 3.26 2.33
CA PRO A 203 21.98 4.54 2.77
C PRO A 203 21.66 4.57 4.26
N SER A 204 21.24 3.44 4.85
CA SER A 204 21.06 3.31 6.29
C SER A 204 22.37 3.48 7.05
N PHE A 205 23.41 2.75 6.63
CA PHE A 205 24.74 2.84 7.25
C PHE A 205 25.32 4.25 7.12
N LEU A 206 25.31 4.84 5.93
CA LEU A 206 25.89 6.17 5.69
C LEU A 206 25.20 7.25 6.52
N ALA A 207 23.86 7.27 6.55
CA ALA A 207 23.10 8.25 7.34
C ALA A 207 23.43 8.15 8.84
N SER A 208 23.40 6.93 9.37
CA SER A 208 23.61 6.67 10.79
C SER A 208 25.06 6.94 11.20
N ALA A 209 26.03 6.39 10.46
CA ALA A 209 27.45 6.50 10.80
C ALA A 209 27.94 7.95 10.78
N VAL A 210 27.52 8.77 9.81
CA VAL A 210 27.91 10.19 9.76
C VAL A 210 27.29 10.98 10.91
N THR A 211 26.00 10.74 11.19
CA THR A 211 25.29 11.43 12.27
C THR A 211 25.87 11.07 13.63
N SER A 212 26.09 9.77 13.89
CA SER A 212 26.71 9.26 15.11
C SER A 212 28.14 9.77 15.27
N GLN A 213 28.94 9.77 14.19
CA GLN A 213 30.32 10.26 14.29
C GLN A 213 30.37 11.74 14.69
N ARG A 214 29.55 12.60 14.09
CA ARG A 214 29.51 14.03 14.48
C ARG A 214 29.10 14.20 15.94
N ALA A 215 28.15 13.39 16.43
CA ALA A 215 27.76 13.41 17.83
C ALA A 215 28.90 12.94 18.75
N CYS A 216 29.58 11.85 18.40
CA CYS A 216 30.66 11.27 19.18
C CYS A 216 31.91 12.14 19.21
N ALA A 217 32.32 12.70 18.07
CA ALA A 217 33.46 13.60 17.96
C ALA A 217 33.31 14.92 18.76
N ARG A 218 32.08 15.28 19.17
CA ARG A 218 31.82 16.38 20.11
C ARG A 218 32.10 16.00 21.56
N VAL A 219 31.88 14.75 21.93
CA VAL A 219 32.09 14.24 23.30
C VAL A 219 33.52 13.73 23.47
N TYR A 220 34.08 13.11 22.44
CA TYR A 220 35.43 12.53 22.45
C TYR A 220 36.24 13.05 21.24
N PRO A 221 37.05 14.12 21.42
CA PRO A 221 37.72 14.81 20.33
C PRO A 221 38.69 13.96 19.49
N ALA A 222 39.28 12.89 20.04
CA ALA A 222 40.19 12.03 19.28
C ALA A 222 39.48 11.27 18.14
N LEU A 223 38.14 11.13 18.19
CA LEU A 223 37.40 10.61 17.04
C LEU A 223 37.45 11.55 15.82
N ARG A 224 37.83 12.83 15.97
CA ARG A 224 38.03 13.76 14.85
C ARG A 224 39.23 13.38 13.98
N GLU A 225 40.11 12.51 14.45
CA GLU A 225 41.25 12.00 13.68
C GLU A 225 40.83 10.98 12.61
N MET A 226 39.57 10.54 12.58
CA MET A 226 39.06 9.70 11.49
C MET A 226 39.13 10.45 10.16
N SER A 227 39.92 9.90 9.23
CA SER A 227 40.05 10.41 7.86
C SER A 227 39.34 9.48 6.90
N LEU A 228 38.68 10.06 5.89
CA LEU A 228 38.12 9.33 4.75
C LEU A 228 39.06 9.34 3.53
N THR A 229 40.12 10.15 3.58
CA THR A 229 41.07 10.36 2.47
C THR A 229 42.49 10.55 2.99
N PRO A 230 43.33 9.49 3.01
CA PRO A 230 42.95 8.08 2.85
C PRO A 230 42.13 7.58 4.06
N PRO A 231 41.29 6.54 3.89
CA PRO A 231 40.58 5.94 5.00
C PRO A 231 41.56 5.32 6.00
N ASN A 232 41.47 5.69 7.28
CA ASN A 232 42.41 5.24 8.32
C ASN A 232 41.80 4.27 9.36
N THR A 233 40.51 3.97 9.26
CA THR A 233 39.80 3.00 10.11
C THR A 233 38.91 2.08 9.28
N ALA A 234 38.45 0.97 9.87
CA ALA A 234 37.46 0.09 9.25
C ALA A 234 36.15 0.83 8.95
N THR A 235 35.65 1.65 9.89
CA THR A 235 34.47 2.50 9.70
C THR A 235 34.66 3.52 8.58
N ALA A 236 35.83 4.16 8.49
CA ALA A 236 36.15 5.06 7.39
C ALA A 236 36.11 4.33 6.05
N THR A 237 36.69 3.14 5.97
CA THR A 237 36.68 2.31 4.75
C THR A 237 35.25 1.96 4.32
N ALA A 238 34.40 1.54 5.26
CA ALA A 238 33.00 1.24 4.98
C ALA A 238 32.19 2.48 4.60
N LEU A 239 32.49 3.65 5.18
CA LEU A 239 31.87 4.93 4.80
C LEU A 239 32.22 5.32 3.36
N VAL A 240 33.49 5.19 2.97
CA VAL A 240 33.94 5.42 1.60
C VAL A 240 33.21 4.48 0.63
N ALA A 241 33.10 3.20 0.96
CA ALA A 241 32.39 2.22 0.12
C ALA A 241 30.89 2.55 -0.02
N ALA A 242 30.19 2.83 1.09
CA ALA A 242 28.77 3.16 1.07
C ALA A 242 28.49 4.48 0.32
N HIS A 243 29.37 5.48 0.48
CA HIS A 243 29.32 6.72 -0.27
C HIS A 243 29.48 6.46 -1.77
N GLY A 244 30.48 5.67 -2.18
CA GLY A 244 30.74 5.34 -3.58
C GLY A 244 29.58 4.61 -4.27
N VAL A 245 28.89 3.70 -3.56
CA VAL A 245 27.69 3.01 -4.07
C VAL A 245 26.56 4.01 -4.34
N ILE A 246 26.29 4.91 -3.39
CA ILE A 246 25.21 5.90 -3.51
C ILE A 246 25.54 6.96 -4.56
N ASP A 247 26.79 7.39 -4.66
CA ASP A 247 27.25 8.35 -5.66
C ASP A 247 27.12 7.78 -7.08
N SER A 248 27.51 6.52 -7.27
CA SER A 248 27.37 5.82 -8.55
C SER A 248 25.89 5.67 -8.95
N ALA A 249 25.04 5.24 -8.02
CA ALA A 249 23.59 5.15 -8.26
C ALA A 249 22.97 6.52 -8.57
N LEU A 250 23.41 7.59 -7.90
CA LEU A 250 22.92 8.95 -8.17
C LEU A 250 23.31 9.43 -9.57
N ALA A 251 24.52 9.12 -10.02
CA ALA A 251 24.98 9.47 -11.37
C ALA A 251 24.19 8.71 -12.45
N ASP A 252 23.97 7.40 -12.26
CA ASP A 252 23.17 6.59 -13.18
C ASP A 252 21.72 7.08 -13.25
N VAL A 253 21.05 7.23 -12.10
CA VAL A 253 19.67 7.71 -12.01
C VAL A 253 19.50 9.05 -12.72
N ARG A 254 20.43 10.00 -12.53
CA ARG A 254 20.35 11.30 -13.21
C ARG A 254 20.49 11.18 -14.72
N THR A 255 21.40 10.34 -15.19
CA THR A 255 21.61 10.11 -16.62
C THR A 255 20.35 9.52 -17.26
N ARG A 256 19.77 8.51 -16.61
CA ARG A 256 18.56 7.83 -17.10
C ARG A 256 17.30 8.68 -16.97
N HIS A 257 17.16 9.46 -15.90
CA HIS A 257 16.08 10.44 -15.77
C HIS A 257 16.15 11.51 -16.86
N ALA A 258 17.34 12.03 -17.19
CA ALA A 258 17.49 12.99 -18.28
C ALA A 258 17.05 12.40 -19.63
N ALA A 259 17.43 11.14 -19.92
CA ALA A 259 16.99 10.46 -21.13
C ALA A 259 15.47 10.21 -21.18
N LEU A 260 14.81 10.04 -20.04
CA LEU A 260 13.35 9.94 -19.95
C LEU A 260 12.67 11.32 -20.08
N ASP A 261 13.27 12.37 -19.52
CA ASP A 261 12.79 13.75 -19.63
C ASP A 261 12.80 14.25 -21.10
N GLU A 262 13.73 13.75 -21.93
CA GLU A 262 13.78 14.03 -23.38
C GLU A 262 12.66 13.31 -24.17
N GLN A 263 12.11 12.22 -23.63
CA GLN A 263 11.02 11.49 -24.27
C GLN A 263 9.68 12.16 -23.96
N VAL A 264 9.28 13.08 -24.83
CA VAL A 264 8.05 13.85 -24.66
C VAL A 264 6.92 13.44 -25.61
N ARG A 265 5.69 13.70 -25.18
CA ARG A 265 4.51 13.78 -26.04
C ARG A 265 3.75 15.07 -25.82
N HIS A 266 3.29 15.64 -26.92
CA HIS A 266 2.39 16.76 -26.98
C HIS A 266 0.96 16.26 -27.07
N TRP A 267 0.13 16.67 -26.13
CA TRP A 267 -1.28 16.37 -26.08
C TRP A 267 -2.07 17.34 -26.94
N VAL A 268 -3.30 16.94 -27.28
CA VAL A 268 -4.17 17.77 -28.14
C VAL A 268 -4.58 19.10 -27.52
N ASP A 269 -4.51 19.23 -26.19
CA ASP A 269 -4.73 20.49 -25.46
C ASP A 269 -3.48 21.40 -25.43
N GLY A 270 -2.39 20.98 -26.10
CA GLY A 270 -1.12 21.71 -26.16
C GLY A 270 -0.20 21.45 -24.97
N THR A 271 -0.61 20.64 -23.99
CA THR A 271 0.26 20.28 -22.87
C THR A 271 1.35 19.29 -23.29
N THR A 272 2.52 19.39 -22.68
CA THR A 272 3.64 18.46 -22.92
C THR A 272 3.82 17.55 -21.72
N ARG A 273 3.94 16.25 -21.95
CA ARG A 273 4.24 15.24 -20.93
C ARG A 273 5.54 14.51 -21.28
N SER A 274 6.47 14.45 -20.34
CA SER A 274 7.65 13.60 -20.44
C SER A 274 7.36 12.18 -19.97
N ALA A 275 8.25 11.25 -20.32
CA ALA A 275 8.18 9.90 -19.80
C ALA A 275 8.30 9.92 -18.27
N TYR A 276 7.50 9.07 -17.63
CA TYR A 276 7.40 8.98 -16.20
C TYR A 276 8.65 8.35 -15.61
N HIS A 277 9.15 8.99 -14.55
CA HIS A 277 10.03 8.38 -13.56
C HIS A 277 9.61 8.86 -12.17
N PRO A 278 9.90 8.10 -11.09
CA PRO A 278 9.63 8.55 -9.74
C PRO A 278 10.37 9.86 -9.41
N HIS A 279 9.83 10.60 -8.44
CA HIS A 279 10.41 11.88 -8.07
C HIS A 279 11.72 11.68 -7.29
N LEU A 280 12.81 12.20 -7.85
CA LEU A 280 14.04 12.51 -7.13
C LEU A 280 14.19 14.04 -7.04
N LYS A 281 14.48 14.57 -5.85
CA LYS A 281 14.61 16.02 -5.65
C LYS A 281 15.73 16.56 -6.56
N ARG A 282 15.41 17.42 -7.53
CA ARG A 282 16.38 17.96 -8.51
C ARG A 282 17.65 18.55 -7.88
N GLY A 283 17.50 19.27 -6.76
CA GLY A 283 18.61 19.87 -6.03
C GLY A 283 19.29 18.95 -5.00
N PHE A 284 18.94 17.66 -4.94
CA PHE A 284 19.63 16.71 -4.07
C PHE A 284 21.05 16.52 -4.58
N GLN A 285 22.03 16.75 -3.71
CA GLN A 285 23.44 16.48 -3.98
C GLN A 285 24.00 15.68 -2.82
N LEU A 286 24.78 14.65 -3.14
CA LEU A 286 25.58 13.94 -2.16
C LEU A 286 26.83 14.79 -1.85
N PRO A 287 27.12 15.12 -0.57
CA PRO A 287 28.32 15.87 -0.24
C PRO A 287 29.59 15.14 -0.70
N PRO A 288 30.65 15.86 -1.14
CA PRO A 288 31.95 15.26 -1.39
C PRO A 288 32.47 14.55 -0.15
N LEU A 289 33.23 13.47 -0.35
CA LEU A 289 33.74 12.62 0.73
C LEU A 289 34.50 13.42 1.81
N ALA A 290 35.33 14.38 1.40
CA ALA A 290 36.09 15.24 2.32
C ALA A 290 35.20 16.14 3.22
N ALA A 291 33.98 16.45 2.78
CA ALA A 291 33.03 17.28 3.51
C ALA A 291 32.09 16.46 4.42
N LEU A 292 32.09 15.13 4.30
CA LEU A 292 31.14 14.25 4.98
C LEU A 292 31.25 14.33 6.51
N LEU A 293 32.47 14.37 7.03
CA LEU A 293 32.76 14.43 8.47
C LEU A 293 33.05 15.84 9.00
N GLY A 294 33.08 16.85 8.13
CA GLY A 294 33.43 18.22 8.51
C GLY A 294 32.38 18.90 9.40
N ASP A 295 32.84 19.79 10.28
CA ASP A 295 32.02 20.65 11.16
C ASP A 295 31.28 21.76 10.41
N ALA A 296 31.29 21.77 9.07
CA ALA A 296 30.63 22.82 8.31
C ALA A 296 29.11 22.78 8.57
N ASP A 297 28.64 23.82 9.27
CA ASP A 297 27.22 24.17 9.54
C ASP A 297 26.33 24.17 8.27
N GLY A 298 26.92 24.01 7.08
CA GLY A 298 26.26 23.97 5.77
C GLY A 298 26.03 22.59 5.14
N THR A 299 26.51 21.47 5.71
CA THR A 299 26.03 20.14 5.25
C THR A 299 24.64 19.92 5.80
N SER A 300 23.61 20.41 5.08
CA SER A 300 22.25 20.42 5.59
C SER A 300 21.87 19.00 6.01
N SER A 301 21.44 18.83 7.26
CA SER A 301 20.98 17.55 7.82
C SER A 301 19.96 16.80 6.95
N SER A 302 19.30 17.53 6.04
CA SER A 302 18.37 16.99 5.04
C SER A 302 19.02 16.22 3.87
N CYS A 303 20.28 16.47 3.49
CA CYS A 303 20.94 15.76 2.38
C CYS A 303 21.48 14.38 2.78
N LEU A 304 21.82 14.17 4.05
CA LEU A 304 22.31 12.89 4.57
C LEU A 304 21.25 12.11 5.36
N SER A 305 19.98 12.54 5.31
CA SER A 305 18.90 11.76 5.93
C SER A 305 18.77 10.40 5.22
N GLN A 306 18.51 9.35 6.00
CA GLN A 306 18.27 8.00 5.47
C GLN A 306 17.18 8.01 4.39
N HIS A 307 16.13 8.83 4.55
CA HIS A 307 15.06 8.98 3.56
C HIS A 307 15.59 9.51 2.22
N SER A 308 16.39 10.58 2.23
CA SER A 308 16.94 11.18 1.01
C SER A 308 17.91 10.22 0.30
N LEU A 309 18.78 9.54 1.04
CA LEU A 309 19.71 8.57 0.48
C LEU A 309 18.99 7.32 -0.04
N SER A 310 17.98 6.84 0.68
CA SER A 310 17.15 5.72 0.24
C SER A 310 16.37 6.05 -1.03
N ALA A 311 15.97 7.31 -1.22
CA ALA A 311 15.30 7.74 -2.44
C ALA A 311 16.17 7.53 -3.69
N VAL A 312 17.50 7.70 -3.60
CA VAL A 312 18.42 7.44 -4.71
C VAL A 312 18.37 5.97 -5.12
N VAL A 313 18.66 5.06 -4.19
CA VAL A 313 18.69 3.61 -4.48
C VAL A 313 17.31 3.04 -4.83
N ASN A 314 16.23 3.66 -4.35
CA ASN A 314 14.87 3.27 -4.74
C ASN A 314 14.49 3.75 -6.16
N ASN A 315 15.08 4.85 -6.66
CA ASN A 315 14.88 5.26 -8.06
C ASN A 315 15.70 4.37 -8.99
N ASP A 316 16.95 4.09 -8.61
CA ASP A 316 17.83 3.13 -9.30
C ASP A 316 17.15 1.76 -9.46
N ALA A 317 16.66 1.19 -8.35
CA ALA A 317 15.92 -0.08 -8.38
C ALA A 317 14.60 -0.01 -9.17
N TRP A 318 13.96 1.16 -9.24
CA TRP A 318 12.74 1.33 -10.05
C TRP A 318 13.07 1.32 -11.55
N LEU A 319 14.17 1.95 -11.95
CA LEU A 319 14.64 1.96 -13.33
C LEU A 319 15.02 0.56 -13.79
N ASP A 320 15.68 -0.24 -12.95
CA ASP A 320 15.93 -1.67 -13.21
C ASP A 320 14.61 -2.46 -13.40
N ALA A 321 13.61 -2.16 -12.56
CA ALA A 321 12.29 -2.79 -12.68
C ALA A 321 11.55 -2.36 -13.96
N LYS A 322 11.76 -1.12 -14.43
CA LYS A 322 11.20 -0.60 -15.68
C LYS A 322 11.79 -1.33 -16.88
N ASP A 323 13.12 -1.48 -16.93
CA ASP A 323 13.78 -2.25 -17.99
C ASP A 323 13.30 -3.72 -18.01
N ALA A 324 13.12 -4.32 -16.83
CA ALA A 324 12.60 -5.68 -16.72
C ALA A 324 11.17 -5.80 -17.25
N CYS A 325 10.30 -4.80 -16.99
CA CYS A 325 8.95 -4.76 -17.52
C CYS A 325 8.94 -4.56 -19.05
N ASP A 326 9.76 -3.65 -19.57
CA ASP A 326 9.86 -3.40 -21.01
C ASP A 326 10.40 -4.62 -21.75
N SER A 327 11.42 -5.29 -21.19
CA SER A 327 11.96 -6.54 -21.72
C SER A 327 10.90 -7.64 -21.74
N PHE A 328 10.17 -7.82 -20.64
CA PHE A 328 9.07 -8.78 -20.55
C PHE A 328 7.99 -8.49 -21.60
N ASP A 329 7.54 -7.23 -21.73
CA ASP A 329 6.53 -6.83 -22.70
C ASP A 329 7.01 -7.04 -24.15
N SER A 330 8.29 -6.79 -24.45
CA SER A 330 8.88 -7.02 -25.78
C SER A 330 8.88 -8.50 -26.18
N GLN A 331 9.11 -9.39 -25.22
CA GLN A 331 9.05 -10.84 -25.42
C GLN A 331 7.60 -11.34 -25.54
N ASN A 332 6.64 -10.55 -25.06
CA ASN A 332 5.20 -10.82 -25.09
C ASN A 332 4.45 -9.91 -26.09
N ALA A 333 5.07 -9.57 -27.22
CA ALA A 333 4.52 -8.61 -28.21
C ALA A 333 3.12 -8.96 -28.76
N GLY A 334 2.69 -10.23 -28.67
CA GLY A 334 1.35 -10.69 -29.07
C GLY A 334 0.30 -10.69 -27.96
N ALA A 335 0.61 -10.15 -26.77
CA ALA A 335 -0.32 -10.12 -25.66
C ALA A 335 -1.55 -9.26 -25.97
N THR A 336 -2.73 -9.68 -25.46
CA THR A 336 -4.00 -8.97 -25.66
C THR A 336 -3.97 -7.53 -25.17
N VAL A 337 -3.19 -7.22 -24.13
CA VAL A 337 -2.95 -5.86 -23.65
C VAL A 337 -1.49 -5.52 -23.97
N PRO A 338 -1.23 -4.66 -24.95
CA PRO A 338 0.13 -4.24 -25.28
C PRO A 338 0.79 -3.50 -24.12
N HIS A 339 2.09 -3.74 -23.92
CA HIS A 339 2.92 -3.07 -22.91
C HIS A 339 2.31 -3.07 -21.49
N ARG A 340 1.66 -4.18 -21.11
CA ARG A 340 0.87 -4.26 -19.88
C ARG A 340 1.73 -4.10 -18.64
N GLU A 341 2.92 -4.70 -18.60
CA GLU A 341 3.76 -4.66 -17.40
C GLU A 341 4.42 -3.30 -17.21
N ALA A 342 4.89 -2.67 -18.27
CA ALA A 342 5.40 -1.30 -18.23
C ALA A 342 4.31 -0.31 -17.80
N THR A 343 3.12 -0.42 -18.39
CA THR A 343 1.93 0.35 -17.98
C THR A 343 1.59 0.10 -16.52
N SER A 344 1.60 -1.16 -16.10
CA SER A 344 1.33 -1.55 -14.71
C SER A 344 2.34 -0.94 -13.75
N LEU A 345 3.65 -1.00 -14.04
CA LEU A 345 4.66 -0.43 -13.16
C LEU A 345 4.48 1.08 -13.01
N ILE A 346 4.33 1.81 -14.12
CA ILE A 346 4.15 3.26 -14.10
C ILE A 346 2.88 3.64 -13.35
N SER A 347 1.74 3.05 -13.71
CA SER A 347 0.46 3.29 -13.05
C SER A 347 0.56 3.08 -11.54
N HIS A 348 1.19 1.99 -11.11
CA HIS A 348 1.32 1.69 -9.69
C HIS A 348 2.36 2.56 -8.93
N SER A 349 3.23 3.27 -9.64
CA SER A 349 4.19 4.23 -9.08
C SER A 349 3.63 5.65 -8.93
N GLN A 350 2.47 5.93 -9.52
CA GLN A 350 1.87 7.25 -9.43
C GLN A 350 1.33 7.56 -8.03
N VAL A 351 1.11 8.84 -7.77
CA VAL A 351 0.51 9.34 -6.54
C VAL A 351 -0.83 8.65 -6.29
N GLY A 352 -1.10 8.28 -5.04
CA GLY A 352 -2.34 7.59 -4.65
C GLY A 352 -2.30 6.07 -4.80
N SER A 353 -1.61 5.51 -5.80
CA SER A 353 -1.72 4.08 -6.11
C SER A 353 -1.27 3.17 -4.98
N GLY A 354 -0.16 3.49 -4.30
CA GLY A 354 0.32 2.72 -3.14
C GLY A 354 -0.30 3.11 -1.80
N ALA A 355 -1.22 4.09 -1.75
CA ALA A 355 -1.67 4.66 -0.49
C ALA A 355 -2.53 3.68 0.33
N TRP A 356 -3.25 2.77 -0.32
CA TRP A 356 -4.04 1.74 0.36
C TRP A 356 -3.16 0.77 1.18
N LEU A 357 -1.91 0.52 0.77
CA LEU A 357 -0.96 -0.31 1.54
C LEU A 357 -0.55 0.34 2.87
N LEU A 358 -0.69 1.66 2.97
CA LEU A 358 -0.44 2.42 4.20
C LEU A 358 -1.70 2.52 5.08
N ARG A 359 -2.85 2.02 4.60
CA ARG A 359 -4.10 1.99 5.34
C ARG A 359 -4.13 0.77 6.25
N LEU A 360 -3.48 0.87 7.40
CA LEU A 360 -3.44 -0.22 8.36
C LEU A 360 -4.86 -0.52 8.90
N PRO A 361 -5.21 -1.80 9.13
CA PRO A 361 -6.50 -2.19 9.69
C PRO A 361 -6.76 -1.49 11.04
N ASP A 362 -7.88 -0.78 11.15
CA ASP A 362 -8.33 -0.13 12.38
C ASP A 362 -9.85 -0.22 12.48
N ALA A 363 -10.35 -0.96 13.48
CA ALA A 363 -11.77 -1.19 13.68
C ALA A 363 -12.58 0.10 13.91
N THR A 364 -11.95 1.19 14.36
CA THR A 364 -12.65 2.48 14.54
C THR A 364 -12.71 3.32 13.26
N VAL A 365 -12.04 2.90 12.19
CA VAL A 365 -12.04 3.59 10.90
C VAL A 365 -12.89 2.80 9.92
N PRO A 366 -14.04 3.36 9.48
CA PRO A 366 -14.92 2.67 8.54
C PRO A 366 -14.17 2.24 7.26
N ARG A 367 -14.34 0.96 6.90
CA ARG A 367 -13.76 0.37 5.68
C ARG A 367 -12.23 0.42 5.61
N SER A 368 -11.54 0.43 6.76
CA SER A 368 -10.08 0.30 6.82
C SER A 368 -9.60 -1.16 6.70
N ILE A 369 -10.44 -2.11 7.11
CA ILE A 369 -10.16 -3.55 7.05
C ILE A 369 -10.57 -4.06 5.66
N ILE A 370 -9.59 -4.55 4.90
CA ILE A 370 -9.79 -5.18 3.60
C ILE A 370 -9.87 -6.70 3.82
N PRO A 371 -10.90 -7.40 3.31
CA PRO A 371 -10.97 -8.86 3.41
C PRO A 371 -9.74 -9.54 2.81
N SER A 372 -9.28 -10.64 3.41
CA SER A 372 -8.03 -11.31 3.02
C SER A 372 -7.98 -11.70 1.54
N ASP A 373 -9.07 -12.25 0.99
CA ASP A 373 -9.12 -12.65 -0.42
C ASP A 373 -9.05 -11.43 -1.35
N ALA A 374 -9.65 -10.31 -0.94
CA ALA A 374 -9.65 -9.07 -1.72
C ALA A 374 -8.25 -8.42 -1.67
N PHE A 375 -7.60 -8.44 -0.50
CA PHE A 375 -6.22 -8.02 -0.32
C PHE A 375 -5.26 -8.85 -1.17
N LEU A 376 -5.42 -10.18 -1.18
CA LEU A 376 -4.64 -11.10 -2.01
C LEU A 376 -4.81 -10.76 -3.50
N SER A 377 -6.06 -10.65 -3.97
CA SER A 377 -6.37 -10.34 -5.38
C SER A 377 -5.79 -8.97 -5.78
N ALA A 378 -5.88 -7.97 -4.92
CA ALA A 378 -5.30 -6.65 -5.16
C ALA A 378 -3.77 -6.69 -5.24
N CYS A 379 -3.10 -7.41 -4.34
CA CYS A 379 -1.65 -7.60 -4.39
C CYS A 379 -1.19 -8.35 -5.64
N GLN A 380 -1.86 -9.45 -5.99
CA GLN A 380 -1.54 -10.23 -7.18
C GLN A 380 -1.74 -9.41 -8.47
N HIS A 381 -2.86 -8.69 -8.57
CA HIS A 381 -3.15 -7.82 -9.72
C HIS A 381 -2.09 -6.72 -9.87
N ARG A 382 -1.75 -6.07 -8.76
CA ARG A 382 -0.70 -5.03 -8.68
C ARG A 382 0.63 -5.55 -9.17
N LEU A 383 1.05 -6.74 -8.76
CA LEU A 383 2.34 -7.33 -9.14
C LEU A 383 2.35 -8.00 -10.52
N GLY A 384 1.18 -8.13 -11.16
CA GLY A 384 1.06 -8.84 -12.43
C GLY A 384 1.16 -10.36 -12.28
N LEU A 385 0.64 -10.91 -11.20
CA LEU A 385 0.50 -12.36 -11.01
C LEU A 385 -0.85 -12.84 -11.55
N TYR A 386 -0.91 -14.10 -11.96
CA TYR A 386 -2.19 -14.78 -12.17
C TYR A 386 -2.96 -14.81 -10.85
N LEU A 387 -4.25 -14.49 -10.93
CA LEU A 387 -5.06 -14.31 -9.74
C LEU A 387 -5.56 -15.65 -9.23
N THR A 388 -5.25 -15.98 -7.98
CA THR A 388 -5.70 -17.23 -7.34
C THR A 388 -7.23 -17.35 -7.38
N ALA A 389 -7.95 -16.23 -7.27
CA ALA A 389 -9.41 -16.19 -7.34
C ALA A 389 -9.98 -16.72 -8.68
N LEU A 390 -9.23 -16.60 -9.78
CA LEU A 390 -9.70 -16.98 -11.13
C LEU A 390 -9.15 -18.33 -11.60
N ASP A 391 -8.17 -18.90 -10.90
CA ASP A 391 -7.36 -19.98 -11.42
C ASP A 391 -8.17 -21.29 -11.63
N ASP A 392 -8.92 -21.72 -10.61
CA ASP A 392 -9.71 -22.94 -10.66
C ASP A 392 -10.72 -22.92 -11.82
N VAL A 393 -11.36 -21.76 -12.05
CA VAL A 393 -12.36 -21.55 -13.11
C VAL A 393 -11.70 -21.61 -14.49
N TYR A 394 -10.59 -20.91 -14.69
CA TYR A 394 -9.93 -20.88 -15.98
C TYR A 394 -9.22 -22.19 -16.33
N ASN A 395 -8.67 -22.89 -15.33
CA ASN A 395 -8.12 -24.23 -15.54
C ASN A 395 -9.23 -25.20 -15.99
N ALA A 396 -10.42 -25.15 -15.36
CA ALA A 396 -11.56 -25.96 -15.78
C ALA A 396 -12.06 -25.62 -17.20
N LEU A 397 -12.00 -24.34 -17.60
CA LEU A 397 -12.33 -23.91 -18.97
C LEU A 397 -11.31 -24.47 -19.98
N GLU A 398 -10.02 -24.42 -19.68
CA GLU A 398 -8.97 -25.02 -20.52
C GLU A 398 -9.14 -26.53 -20.66
N GLU A 399 -9.47 -27.24 -19.57
CA GLU A 399 -9.77 -28.67 -19.61
C GLU A 399 -10.96 -29.01 -20.52
N ARG A 400 -11.88 -28.06 -20.72
CA ARG A 400 -13.02 -28.17 -21.65
C ARG A 400 -12.68 -27.74 -23.08
N GLY A 401 -11.41 -27.39 -23.35
CA GLY A 401 -10.92 -26.96 -24.65
C GLY A 401 -11.13 -25.48 -24.96
N VAL A 402 -11.52 -24.66 -23.98
CA VAL A 402 -11.65 -23.21 -24.15
C VAL A 402 -10.27 -22.57 -24.03
N THR A 403 -9.89 -21.75 -25.00
CA THR A 403 -8.64 -20.99 -24.94
C THR A 403 -8.76 -19.87 -23.90
N VAL A 404 -7.92 -19.91 -22.87
CA VAL A 404 -7.81 -18.84 -21.87
C VAL A 404 -6.56 -18.01 -22.12
N THR A 405 -6.72 -16.68 -22.09
CA THR A 405 -5.67 -15.70 -22.33
C THR A 405 -5.03 -15.22 -21.04
N GLN A 406 -3.83 -14.64 -21.15
CA GLN A 406 -3.18 -13.97 -20.03
C GLN A 406 -4.01 -12.79 -19.48
N HIS A 407 -4.71 -12.08 -20.37
CA HIS A 407 -5.62 -10.98 -20.02
C HIS A 407 -6.76 -11.42 -19.09
N GLN A 408 -7.25 -12.65 -19.27
CA GLN A 408 -8.23 -13.27 -18.38
C GLN A 408 -7.62 -13.66 -17.03
N ARG A 409 -6.49 -14.38 -17.02
CA ARG A 409 -5.82 -14.84 -15.79
C ARG A 409 -5.32 -13.70 -14.89
N LEU A 410 -4.99 -12.56 -15.48
CA LEU A 410 -4.61 -11.33 -14.77
C LEU A 410 -5.82 -10.52 -14.25
N GLY A 411 -7.06 -10.97 -14.51
CA GLY A 411 -8.29 -10.27 -14.11
C GLY A 411 -8.62 -9.02 -14.93
N ASN A 412 -7.78 -8.63 -15.89
CA ASN A 412 -8.01 -7.47 -16.74
C ASN A 412 -9.29 -7.62 -17.57
N HIS A 413 -9.61 -8.83 -18.02
CA HIS A 413 -10.86 -9.11 -18.72
C HIS A 413 -12.09 -8.81 -17.86
N CYS A 414 -12.09 -9.27 -16.61
CA CYS A 414 -13.17 -9.03 -15.66
C CYS A 414 -13.36 -7.52 -15.44
N LEU A 415 -12.27 -6.77 -15.24
CA LEU A 415 -12.34 -5.33 -14.99
C LEU A 415 -12.76 -4.51 -16.21
N ASN A 416 -12.42 -4.94 -17.41
CA ASN A 416 -12.82 -4.26 -18.65
C ASN A 416 -14.26 -4.60 -19.08
N SER A 417 -14.74 -5.80 -18.75
CA SER A 417 -16.08 -6.27 -19.15
C SER A 417 -17.15 -5.90 -18.12
N ALA A 418 -16.75 -5.71 -16.85
CA ALA A 418 -17.66 -5.30 -15.80
C ALA A 418 -18.14 -3.85 -15.95
N ASN A 419 -19.36 -3.58 -15.47
CA ASN A 419 -19.84 -2.22 -15.35
C ASN A 419 -18.99 -1.46 -14.32
N ALA A 420 -18.34 -0.38 -14.76
CA ALA A 420 -17.48 0.46 -13.91
C ALA A 420 -18.24 1.22 -12.80
N THR A 421 -19.58 1.17 -12.75
CA THR A 421 -20.41 1.84 -11.74
C THR A 421 -19.99 1.52 -10.31
N HIS A 422 -19.69 0.26 -9.96
CA HIS A 422 -19.33 -0.08 -8.59
C HIS A 422 -18.04 0.61 -8.12
N ARG A 423 -16.97 0.53 -8.92
CA ARG A 423 -15.69 1.21 -8.66
C ARG A 423 -15.87 2.72 -8.63
N HIS A 424 -16.59 3.28 -9.60
CA HIS A 424 -16.87 4.72 -9.66
C HIS A 424 -17.59 5.19 -8.38
N ASN A 425 -18.69 4.55 -7.98
CA ASN A 425 -19.49 4.94 -6.82
C ASN A 425 -18.69 4.81 -5.50
N ALA A 426 -17.94 3.71 -5.32
CA ALA A 426 -17.15 3.50 -4.12
C ALA A 426 -16.07 4.57 -3.94
N ALA A 427 -15.37 4.91 -5.03
CA ALA A 427 -14.33 5.92 -5.02
C ALA A 427 -14.91 7.35 -4.94
N LEU A 428 -15.99 7.65 -5.66
CA LEU A 428 -16.70 8.93 -5.56
C LEU A 428 -17.20 9.19 -4.13
N ALA A 429 -17.72 8.18 -3.45
CA ALA A 429 -18.10 8.29 -2.04
C ALA A 429 -16.90 8.56 -1.11
N ALA A 430 -15.70 8.11 -1.45
CA ALA A 430 -14.47 8.46 -0.71
C ALA A 430 -14.01 9.90 -1.02
N VAL A 431 -14.08 10.33 -2.28
CA VAL A 431 -13.78 11.70 -2.71
C VAL A 431 -14.74 12.70 -2.06
N HIS A 432 -16.04 12.42 -2.08
CA HIS A 432 -17.07 13.24 -1.44
C HIS A 432 -16.77 13.42 0.05
N ARG A 433 -16.48 12.32 0.76
CA ARG A 433 -16.10 12.38 2.19
C ARG A 433 -14.83 13.19 2.43
N ALA A 434 -13.85 13.14 1.52
CA ALA A 434 -12.66 13.98 1.64
C ALA A 434 -13.02 15.46 1.51
N LEU A 435 -13.82 15.82 0.49
CA LEU A 435 -14.26 17.20 0.23
C LEU A 435 -15.12 17.78 1.36
N THR A 436 -15.99 16.98 1.97
CA THR A 436 -16.88 17.41 3.06
C THR A 436 -16.26 17.25 4.46
N SER A 437 -15.02 16.76 4.56
CA SER A 437 -14.36 16.54 5.87
C SER A 437 -13.82 17.80 6.52
N VAL A 438 -13.80 18.93 5.80
CA VAL A 438 -13.26 20.19 6.31
C VAL A 438 -14.31 21.28 6.23
N THR A 439 -14.61 21.90 7.36
CA THR A 439 -15.49 23.06 7.45
C THR A 439 -14.67 24.32 7.66
N SER A 440 -14.98 25.39 6.95
CA SER A 440 -14.40 26.73 7.12
C SER A 440 -15.37 27.79 6.60
N ASP A 441 -15.10 29.09 6.82
CA ASP A 441 -15.90 30.17 6.23
C ASP A 441 -16.00 30.06 4.69
N ALA A 442 -14.93 29.59 4.05
CA ALA A 442 -14.87 29.36 2.62
C ALA A 442 -15.45 28.00 2.18
N LEU A 443 -15.74 27.09 3.11
CA LEU A 443 -16.33 25.76 2.86
C LEU A 443 -17.33 25.44 4.00
N PRO A 444 -18.52 26.08 4.01
CA PRO A 444 -19.52 25.79 5.02
C PRO A 444 -20.04 24.35 4.95
N VAL A 445 -20.59 23.85 6.06
CA VAL A 445 -21.24 22.53 6.12
C VAL A 445 -22.34 22.44 5.05
N GLY A 446 -22.37 21.33 4.32
CA GLY A 446 -23.38 21.09 3.28
C GLY A 446 -23.20 21.90 1.99
N SER A 447 -22.12 22.67 1.85
CA SER A 447 -21.84 23.47 0.65
C SER A 447 -21.47 22.63 -0.58
N ILE A 448 -21.02 21.39 -0.39
CA ILE A 448 -20.71 20.44 -1.45
C ILE A 448 -21.74 19.31 -1.40
N GLN A 449 -22.33 19.01 -2.54
CA GLN A 449 -23.41 18.02 -2.69
C GLN A 449 -23.06 17.05 -3.83
N LEU A 450 -23.51 15.79 -3.69
CA LEU A 450 -23.60 14.88 -4.84
C LEU A 450 -24.75 15.35 -5.72
N ALA A 451 -24.52 15.46 -7.03
CA ALA A 451 -25.59 15.88 -7.93
C ALA A 451 -26.49 14.69 -8.29
N ASP A 452 -27.80 14.93 -8.32
CA ASP A 452 -28.80 13.89 -8.52
C ASP A 452 -28.91 13.52 -10.01
N LYS A 453 -28.58 12.27 -10.34
CA LYS A 453 -28.66 11.71 -11.70
C LYS A 453 -29.95 10.94 -11.98
N GLY A 454 -30.90 10.95 -11.02
CA GLY A 454 -32.15 10.20 -11.06
C GLY A 454 -31.95 8.73 -10.72
N ASP A 455 -33.02 7.95 -10.84
CA ASP A 455 -33.07 6.49 -10.59
C ASP A 455 -32.33 5.65 -11.67
N GLY A 456 -31.77 6.30 -12.68
CA GLY A 456 -31.06 5.65 -13.78
C GLY A 456 -31.89 5.43 -15.04
N THR A 457 -33.21 5.60 -14.99
CA THR A 457 -34.08 5.51 -16.17
C THR A 457 -33.82 6.65 -17.15
N PRO A 458 -34.08 6.46 -18.47
CA PRO A 458 -33.93 7.52 -19.46
C PRO A 458 -34.78 8.76 -19.15
N ALA A 459 -35.99 8.57 -18.60
CA ALA A 459 -36.93 9.63 -18.26
C ALA A 459 -36.42 10.47 -17.07
N SER A 460 -36.05 9.83 -15.95
CA SER A 460 -35.51 10.55 -14.79
C SER A 460 -34.21 11.27 -15.12
N LYS A 461 -33.33 10.65 -15.92
CA LYS A 461 -32.11 11.32 -16.43
C LYS A 461 -32.42 12.55 -17.27
N ALA A 462 -33.46 12.51 -18.10
CA ALA A 462 -33.87 13.66 -18.91
C ALA A 462 -34.40 14.80 -18.03
N GLU A 463 -35.26 14.48 -17.05
CA GLU A 463 -35.77 15.45 -16.08
C GLU A 463 -34.64 16.10 -15.27
N ARG A 464 -33.73 15.29 -14.71
CA ARG A 464 -32.59 15.79 -13.93
C ARG A 464 -31.63 16.63 -14.76
N ARG A 465 -31.43 16.30 -16.04
CA ARG A 465 -30.68 17.17 -16.97
C ARG A 465 -31.37 18.52 -17.16
N GLY A 466 -32.70 18.55 -17.20
CA GLY A 466 -33.47 19.80 -17.21
C GLY A 466 -33.26 20.62 -15.94
N TYR A 467 -33.32 19.97 -14.77
CA TYR A 467 -33.09 20.60 -13.47
C TYR A 467 -31.68 21.24 -13.38
N TYR A 468 -30.64 20.50 -13.77
CA TYR A 468 -29.26 20.99 -13.74
C TYR A 468 -28.85 21.83 -14.96
N ALA A 469 -29.76 22.12 -15.90
CA ALA A 469 -29.44 22.87 -17.12
C ALA A 469 -28.95 24.30 -16.84
N HIS A 470 -29.27 24.87 -15.67
CA HIS A 470 -28.72 26.15 -15.24
C HIS A 470 -27.22 26.06 -14.92
N VAL A 471 -26.73 24.91 -14.47
CA VAL A 471 -25.31 24.62 -14.23
C VAL A 471 -24.61 24.19 -15.51
N ASN A 472 -25.07 23.10 -16.12
CA ASN A 472 -24.51 22.56 -17.35
C ASN A 472 -25.60 21.90 -18.18
N LYS A 473 -25.70 22.28 -19.45
CA LYS A 473 -26.66 21.71 -20.38
C LYS A 473 -26.18 20.33 -20.85
N GLY A 474 -26.96 19.29 -20.57
CA GLY A 474 -26.79 17.97 -21.18
C GLY A 474 -26.00 16.97 -20.32
N HIS A 475 -25.09 17.41 -19.46
CA HIS A 475 -24.34 16.53 -18.55
C HIS A 475 -24.43 16.99 -17.09
N ILE A 476 -24.65 16.05 -16.18
CA ILE A 476 -24.85 16.31 -14.74
C ILE A 476 -23.53 16.03 -13.99
N PRO A 477 -23.03 16.98 -13.17
CA PRO A 477 -21.87 16.76 -12.33
C PRO A 477 -21.97 15.58 -11.38
N ASP A 478 -20.83 14.99 -11.02
CA ASP A 478 -20.78 14.04 -9.92
C ASP A 478 -20.93 14.77 -8.58
N LEU A 479 -20.24 15.91 -8.43
CA LEU A 479 -20.30 16.76 -7.25
C LEU A 479 -20.45 18.21 -7.67
N ILE A 480 -21.18 18.97 -6.86
CA ILE A 480 -21.44 20.38 -7.09
C ILE A 480 -21.30 21.19 -5.82
N ARG A 481 -20.76 22.41 -5.97
CA ARG A 481 -20.80 23.46 -4.98
C ARG A 481 -21.39 24.71 -5.61
N PHE A 482 -22.51 25.17 -5.05
CA PHE A 482 -23.09 26.44 -5.43
C PHE A 482 -22.32 27.61 -4.80
N GLY A 483 -22.26 28.73 -5.53
CA GLY A 483 -21.60 29.96 -5.13
C GLY A 483 -21.84 31.05 -6.16
N SER A 484 -21.17 32.20 -6.01
CA SER A 484 -21.16 33.22 -7.08
C SER A 484 -20.60 32.67 -8.39
N THR A 485 -19.65 31.73 -8.27
CA THR A 485 -19.22 30.82 -9.33
C THR A 485 -19.46 29.39 -8.86
N THR A 486 -20.34 28.66 -9.55
CA THR A 486 -20.56 27.23 -9.30
C THR A 486 -19.28 26.46 -9.59
N THR A 487 -18.90 25.53 -8.70
CA THR A 487 -17.82 24.57 -8.94
C THR A 487 -18.41 23.20 -9.17
N CYS A 488 -18.06 22.58 -10.29
CA CYS A 488 -18.42 21.22 -10.65
C CYS A 488 -17.18 20.33 -10.55
N TRP A 489 -17.29 19.19 -9.88
CA TRP A 489 -16.27 18.14 -9.96
C TRP A 489 -16.84 16.95 -10.74
N GLU A 490 -16.08 16.52 -11.75
CA GLU A 490 -16.36 15.29 -12.51
C GLU A 490 -15.33 14.24 -12.10
N PHE A 491 -15.79 13.07 -11.67
CA PHE A 491 -14.94 11.98 -11.23
C PHE A 491 -14.90 10.85 -12.25
N LYS A 492 -13.70 10.43 -12.65
CA LYS A 492 -13.49 9.32 -13.59
C LYS A 492 -12.53 8.31 -12.98
N CYS A 493 -12.89 7.02 -13.04
CA CYS A 493 -12.06 5.92 -12.58
C CYS A 493 -11.96 4.80 -13.62
N TYR A 494 -10.90 4.84 -14.43
CA TYR A 494 -10.74 3.99 -15.62
C TYR A 494 -9.59 3.00 -15.42
N THR A 495 -9.64 1.85 -16.09
CA THR A 495 -8.50 0.94 -16.07
C THR A 495 -7.46 1.36 -17.12
N PRO A 496 -6.16 1.30 -16.80
CA PRO A 496 -5.11 1.55 -17.79
C PRO A 496 -4.86 0.33 -18.70
N PHE A 497 -5.47 -0.83 -18.41
CA PHE A 497 -5.18 -2.10 -19.10
C PHE A 497 -6.12 -2.35 -20.28
N LEU A 498 -5.98 -1.54 -21.32
CA LEU A 498 -6.86 -1.56 -22.49
C LEU A 498 -6.36 -2.54 -23.56
N PRO A 499 -7.19 -3.47 -24.06
CA PRO A 499 -6.83 -4.32 -25.20
C PRO A 499 -6.60 -3.54 -26.50
N SER A 500 -7.34 -2.45 -26.67
CA SER A 500 -7.24 -1.56 -27.84
C SER A 500 -7.25 -0.09 -27.38
N GLY A 501 -6.08 0.54 -27.41
CA GLY A 501 -5.91 1.98 -27.15
C GLY A 501 -5.82 2.77 -28.46
N ALA A 502 -6.46 3.94 -28.50
CA ALA A 502 -6.25 4.88 -29.61
C ALA A 502 -4.83 5.45 -29.52
N LYS A 503 -4.06 5.47 -30.62
CA LYS A 503 -2.67 5.97 -30.62
C LYS A 503 -2.55 7.50 -30.67
N GLY A 504 -3.66 8.20 -30.89
CA GLY A 504 -3.68 9.65 -31.01
C GLY A 504 -3.25 10.21 -32.37
N ASN A 505 -3.12 9.35 -33.41
CA ASN A 505 -2.65 9.75 -34.75
C ASN A 505 -3.57 10.75 -35.48
N GLY A 506 -4.80 10.94 -35.02
CA GLY A 506 -5.72 11.89 -35.64
C GLY A 506 -6.28 11.45 -37.00
N SER A 507 -6.77 12.42 -37.78
CA SER A 507 -7.26 12.23 -39.15
C SER A 507 -7.17 13.54 -39.94
N ALA A 508 -7.15 13.46 -41.28
CA ALA A 508 -7.14 14.66 -42.13
C ALA A 508 -8.34 15.60 -41.92
N ARG A 509 -9.48 15.09 -41.41
CA ARG A 509 -10.68 15.90 -41.17
C ARG A 509 -10.67 16.62 -39.83
N CYS A 510 -9.97 16.08 -38.83
CA CYS A 510 -10.07 16.55 -37.44
C CYS A 510 -8.71 16.91 -36.82
N GLY A 511 -7.62 16.81 -37.57
CA GLY A 511 -6.26 17.00 -37.05
C GLY A 511 -5.88 15.90 -36.08
N GLY A 512 -5.07 16.24 -35.08
CA GLY A 512 -4.64 15.36 -33.99
C GLY A 512 -5.78 14.76 -33.15
N ALA A 513 -5.50 13.67 -32.45
CA ALA A 513 -6.45 13.05 -31.52
C ALA A 513 -5.79 12.66 -30.19
N ALA A 514 -6.61 12.54 -29.15
CA ALA A 514 -6.16 12.05 -27.85
C ALA A 514 -5.71 10.58 -27.92
N SER A 515 -4.63 10.27 -27.20
CA SER A 515 -4.14 8.91 -27.02
C SER A 515 -4.82 8.21 -25.84
N ARG A 516 -4.85 6.89 -25.92
CA ARG A 516 -5.15 5.94 -24.84
C ARG A 516 -4.15 4.77 -24.85
N ALA A 517 -2.95 5.00 -25.38
CA ALA A 517 -1.94 3.98 -25.61
C ALA A 517 -0.54 4.33 -25.04
N ASP A 518 -0.40 5.48 -24.39
CA ASP A 518 0.90 6.00 -23.94
C ASP A 518 1.24 5.60 -22.49
N GLY A 519 0.39 4.84 -21.80
CA GLY A 519 0.54 4.50 -20.39
C GLY A 519 1.81 3.71 -20.01
N HIS A 520 2.46 3.10 -21.00
CA HIS A 520 3.71 2.35 -20.83
C HIS A 520 4.95 3.23 -20.68
N PHE A 521 4.81 4.54 -20.91
CA PHE A 521 5.86 5.52 -20.66
C PHE A 521 5.34 6.84 -20.06
N ILE A 522 4.07 7.22 -20.25
CA ILE A 522 3.48 8.45 -19.68
C ILE A 522 2.56 8.11 -18.49
N ALA A 523 2.69 8.87 -17.40
CA ALA A 523 1.75 8.78 -16.28
C ALA A 523 0.33 9.11 -16.72
N LEU A 524 -0.63 8.25 -16.35
CA LEU A 524 -2.03 8.28 -16.80
C LEU A 524 -2.17 8.30 -18.34
N GLY A 525 -1.16 7.87 -19.10
CA GLY A 525 -1.12 8.00 -20.56
C GLY A 525 -2.18 7.19 -21.32
N ASN A 526 -2.86 6.26 -20.64
CA ASN A 526 -4.00 5.53 -21.20
C ASN A 526 -5.36 6.13 -20.82
N THR A 527 -5.39 7.13 -19.94
CA THR A 527 -6.63 7.62 -19.32
C THR A 527 -6.78 9.14 -19.37
N GLU A 528 -5.82 9.92 -18.85
CA GLU A 528 -6.01 11.35 -18.55
C GLU A 528 -6.26 12.21 -19.79
N GLU A 529 -5.47 12.07 -20.87
CA GLU A 529 -5.65 12.90 -22.07
C GLU A 529 -7.05 12.70 -22.68
N HIS A 530 -7.45 11.45 -22.88
CA HIS A 530 -8.77 11.15 -23.44
C HIS A 530 -9.91 11.67 -22.55
N LEU A 531 -9.80 11.51 -21.24
CA LEU A 531 -10.82 11.98 -20.29
C LEU A 531 -10.87 13.51 -20.23
N SER A 532 -9.72 14.19 -20.31
CA SER A 532 -9.65 15.65 -20.42
C SER A 532 -10.41 16.14 -21.65
N VAL A 533 -10.16 15.53 -22.82
CA VAL A 533 -10.82 15.90 -24.08
C VAL A 533 -12.32 15.61 -24.06
N VAL A 534 -12.76 14.53 -23.43
CA VAL A 534 -14.19 14.20 -23.31
C VAL A 534 -14.89 15.18 -22.37
N VAL A 535 -14.30 15.47 -21.21
CA VAL A 535 -14.97 16.25 -20.16
C VAL A 535 -14.84 17.76 -20.41
N LEU A 536 -13.64 18.25 -20.70
CA LEU A 536 -13.32 19.68 -20.81
C LEU A 536 -13.31 20.17 -22.26
N GLY A 537 -13.02 19.28 -23.22
CA GLY A 537 -12.79 19.69 -24.59
C GLY A 537 -11.46 20.43 -24.76
N HIS A 538 -11.26 21.03 -25.92
CA HIS A 538 -10.11 21.90 -26.20
C HIS A 538 -10.39 22.84 -27.38
N PRO A 539 -9.76 24.03 -27.41
CA PRO A 539 -9.82 24.89 -28.57
C PRO A 539 -9.09 24.27 -29.77
N GLN A 540 -9.29 24.86 -30.95
CA GLN A 540 -8.48 24.55 -32.12
C GLN A 540 -7.02 24.93 -31.86
N ARG A 541 -6.11 24.14 -32.41
CA ARG A 541 -4.68 24.41 -32.44
C ARG A 541 -4.17 24.26 -33.86
N GLY A 542 -3.22 25.11 -34.27
CA GLY A 542 -2.68 25.13 -35.63
C GLY A 542 -3.71 25.57 -36.67
N ASP A 543 -3.24 25.67 -37.92
CA ASP A 543 -4.06 26.02 -39.08
C ASP A 543 -4.39 24.78 -39.93
N PRO A 544 -5.69 24.39 -40.05
CA PRO A 544 -6.10 23.22 -40.82
C PRO A 544 -5.81 23.33 -42.32
N ASP A 545 -5.62 24.53 -42.86
CA ASP A 545 -5.39 24.74 -44.29
C ASP A 545 -3.90 24.62 -44.67
N THR A 546 -2.98 24.79 -43.71
CA THR A 546 -1.54 24.86 -43.97
C THR A 546 -0.72 23.81 -43.22
N GLU A 547 -1.24 23.23 -42.14
CA GLU A 547 -0.54 22.25 -41.32
C GLU A 547 -1.10 20.83 -41.50
N GLU A 548 -0.26 19.82 -41.22
CA GLU A 548 -0.67 18.41 -41.15
C GLU A 548 -1.26 18.06 -39.78
N GLN A 549 -1.75 16.83 -39.60
CA GLN A 549 -2.23 16.39 -38.29
C GLN A 549 -1.12 16.47 -37.25
N LEU A 550 -1.50 16.75 -36.00
CA LEU A 550 -0.56 16.81 -34.88
C LEU A 550 0.43 15.64 -34.85
N ASP A 551 1.71 15.94 -35.04
CA ASP A 551 2.79 15.07 -34.61
C ASP A 551 2.96 15.20 -33.09
N ARG A 552 2.59 14.14 -32.37
CA ARG A 552 2.68 14.11 -30.92
C ARG A 552 4.14 14.15 -30.42
N VAL A 553 5.14 13.91 -31.27
CA VAL A 553 6.56 13.95 -30.89
C VAL A 553 7.12 15.36 -31.00
N SER A 554 7.00 16.01 -32.17
CA SER A 554 7.48 17.39 -32.34
C SER A 554 6.56 18.44 -31.72
N GLY A 555 5.27 18.08 -31.60
CA GLY A 555 4.21 19.00 -31.22
C GLY A 555 3.67 19.80 -32.39
N ASP A 556 4.25 19.75 -33.59
CA ASP A 556 3.75 20.51 -34.73
C ASP A 556 2.46 19.92 -35.28
N GLY A 557 1.66 20.75 -35.95
CA GLY A 557 0.44 20.31 -36.62
C GLY A 557 -0.84 20.77 -35.93
N TRP A 558 -1.93 20.56 -36.65
CA TRP A 558 -3.24 21.08 -36.27
C TRP A 558 -4.11 20.07 -35.53
N VAL A 559 -5.04 20.59 -34.75
CA VAL A 559 -6.07 19.86 -34.01
C VAL A 559 -7.37 20.67 -34.09
N ALA A 560 -8.46 20.04 -34.51
CA ALA A 560 -9.77 20.68 -34.55
C ALA A 560 -10.25 21.08 -33.16
N ALA A 561 -11.01 22.17 -33.04
CA ALA A 561 -11.73 22.47 -31.80
C ALA A 561 -12.71 21.35 -31.47
N LYS A 562 -12.85 21.05 -30.18
CA LYS A 562 -13.83 20.09 -29.69
C LYS A 562 -14.42 20.55 -28.36
N ASP A 563 -15.74 20.68 -28.33
CA ASP A 563 -16.48 20.89 -27.10
C ASP A 563 -16.49 19.61 -26.24
N GLY A 564 -16.22 19.76 -24.95
CA GLY A 564 -16.37 18.70 -23.95
C GLY A 564 -17.77 18.66 -23.34
N ASP A 565 -18.03 17.66 -22.51
CA ASP A 565 -19.29 17.48 -21.76
C ASP A 565 -19.69 18.72 -20.92
N TYR A 566 -18.71 19.57 -20.58
CA TYR A 566 -18.87 20.77 -19.76
C TYR A 566 -18.65 22.09 -20.50
N ALA A 567 -18.68 22.10 -21.84
CA ALA A 567 -18.50 23.32 -22.62
C ALA A 567 -19.50 24.43 -22.21
N ASP A 568 -20.75 24.06 -21.91
CA ASP A 568 -21.78 24.99 -21.46
C ASP A 568 -21.50 25.56 -20.05
N ALA A 569 -21.10 24.73 -19.09
CA ALA A 569 -20.68 25.20 -17.76
C ALA A 569 -19.52 26.20 -17.84
N LEU A 570 -18.52 25.90 -18.67
CA LEU A 570 -17.37 26.78 -18.88
C LEU A 570 -17.80 28.10 -19.54
N ALA A 571 -18.70 28.06 -20.53
CA ALA A 571 -19.26 29.26 -21.16
C ALA A 571 -20.05 30.15 -20.18
N LYS A 572 -20.68 29.56 -19.16
CA LYS A 572 -21.36 30.29 -18.07
C LYS A 572 -20.41 30.82 -16.98
N GLY A 573 -19.10 30.60 -17.14
CA GLY A 573 -18.08 31.03 -16.19
C GLY A 573 -18.03 30.18 -14.91
N HIS A 574 -18.55 28.94 -14.94
CA HIS A 574 -18.40 27.99 -13.84
C HIS A 574 -17.02 27.33 -13.85
N THR A 575 -16.58 26.90 -12.67
CA THR A 575 -15.33 26.14 -12.52
C THR A 575 -15.61 24.66 -12.68
N VAL A 576 -14.86 23.98 -13.53
CA VAL A 576 -14.96 22.52 -13.73
C VAL A 576 -13.63 21.89 -13.38
N ILE A 577 -13.64 20.91 -12.47
CA ILE A 577 -12.44 20.21 -12.00
C ILE A 577 -12.59 18.72 -12.34
N LEU A 578 -11.73 18.22 -13.22
CA LEU A 578 -11.68 16.81 -13.59
C LEU A 578 -10.82 16.04 -12.58
N LEU A 579 -11.43 15.09 -11.88
CA LEU A 579 -10.79 14.19 -10.93
C LEU A 579 -10.61 12.83 -11.57
N VAL A 580 -9.44 12.58 -12.18
CA VAL A 580 -9.12 11.28 -12.80
C VAL A 580 -8.41 10.39 -11.79
N THR A 581 -8.82 9.13 -11.76
CA THR A 581 -8.09 8.05 -11.14
C THR A 581 -7.99 6.84 -12.06
N GLU A 582 -6.96 6.04 -11.87
CA GLU A 582 -6.89 4.70 -12.48
C GLU A 582 -7.37 3.62 -11.52
N SER A 583 -7.77 2.48 -12.08
CA SER A 583 -8.17 1.26 -11.35
C SER A 583 -7.06 0.74 -10.40
N THR A 584 -5.82 1.18 -10.61
CA THR A 584 -4.65 0.93 -9.76
C THR A 584 -4.59 1.81 -8.52
N GLY A 585 -5.52 2.78 -8.38
CA GLY A 585 -5.53 3.81 -7.35
C GLY A 585 -4.69 5.04 -7.66
N ALA A 586 -4.09 5.15 -8.86
CA ALA A 586 -3.33 6.34 -9.26
C ALA A 586 -4.25 7.58 -9.39
N PHE A 587 -3.73 8.76 -9.05
CA PHE A 587 -4.47 10.04 -9.07
C PHE A 587 -3.93 11.00 -10.13
N SER A 588 -4.82 11.78 -10.75
CA SER A 588 -4.41 12.97 -11.50
C SER A 588 -3.78 14.02 -10.60
N ALA A 589 -3.00 14.90 -11.23
CA ALA A 589 -2.41 16.06 -10.56
C ALA A 589 -3.50 16.95 -9.91
N ASP A 590 -4.68 17.03 -10.52
CA ASP A 590 -5.79 17.83 -10.01
C ASP A 590 -6.40 17.25 -8.73
N LEU A 591 -6.64 15.93 -8.69
CA LEU A 591 -7.10 15.29 -7.46
C LEU A 591 -6.05 15.41 -6.34
N ASP A 592 -4.77 15.19 -6.64
CA ASP A 592 -3.69 15.38 -5.66
C ASP A 592 -3.67 16.83 -5.14
N ARG A 593 -3.82 17.82 -6.02
CA ARG A 593 -3.86 19.24 -5.65
C ARG A 593 -5.05 19.56 -4.74
N VAL A 594 -6.23 19.05 -5.06
CA VAL A 594 -7.44 19.19 -4.24
C VAL A 594 -7.21 18.60 -2.84
N LEU A 595 -6.69 17.37 -2.74
CA LEU A 595 -6.41 16.73 -1.45
C LEU A 595 -5.37 17.49 -0.63
N ARG A 596 -4.31 18.00 -1.26
CA ARG A 596 -3.30 18.83 -0.59
C ARG A 596 -3.88 20.16 -0.11
N GLN A 597 -4.75 20.77 -0.90
CA GLN A 597 -5.41 22.02 -0.53
C GLN A 597 -6.34 21.80 0.66
N LEU A 598 -7.16 20.76 0.65
CA LEU A 598 -7.99 20.37 1.79
C LEU A 598 -7.14 20.14 3.04
N ALA A 599 -6.02 19.43 2.93
CA ALA A 599 -5.13 19.20 4.06
C ALA A 599 -4.47 20.48 4.61
N ARG A 600 -4.27 21.51 3.78
CA ARG A 600 -3.85 22.83 4.25
C ARG A 600 -5.00 23.55 4.96
N THR A 601 -6.20 23.52 4.40
CA THR A 601 -7.39 24.12 5.01
C THR A 601 -7.73 23.47 6.35
N ALA A 602 -7.62 22.14 6.46
CA ALA A 602 -7.83 21.40 7.71
C ALA A 602 -6.92 21.87 8.87
N ARG A 603 -5.78 22.50 8.55
CA ARG A 603 -4.83 23.04 9.52
C ARG A 603 -4.93 24.56 9.70
N ALA A 604 -5.78 25.23 8.92
CA ALA A 604 -5.93 26.67 8.98
C ALA A 604 -6.73 27.10 10.22
N SER A 605 -6.42 28.28 10.75
CA SER A 605 -7.17 28.86 11.88
C SER A 605 -8.63 29.08 11.47
N GLY A 606 -9.57 28.77 12.38
CA GLY A 606 -11.01 28.87 12.12
C GLY A 606 -11.61 27.75 11.28
N SER A 607 -10.81 26.76 10.86
CA SER A 607 -11.30 25.57 10.18
C SER A 607 -11.49 24.41 11.15
N ILE A 608 -12.45 23.53 10.87
CA ILE A 608 -12.72 22.31 11.64
C ILE A 608 -12.45 21.10 10.74
N ASP A 609 -11.58 20.20 11.20
CA ASP A 609 -11.31 18.91 10.56
C ASP A 609 -12.21 17.82 11.18
N HIS A 610 -13.16 17.33 10.39
CA HIS A 610 -14.09 16.25 10.75
C HIS A 610 -13.59 14.86 10.33
N THR A 611 -12.32 14.73 9.93
CA THR A 611 -11.77 13.45 9.52
C THR A 611 -11.79 12.45 10.67
N PRO A 612 -12.42 11.25 10.50
CA PRO A 612 -12.50 10.24 11.54
C PRO A 612 -11.18 9.46 11.62
N TYR A 613 -10.12 10.10 12.11
CA TYR A 613 -8.85 9.44 12.33
C TYR A 613 -9.01 8.29 13.33
N GLY A 614 -8.39 7.14 13.04
CA GLY A 614 -8.50 5.96 13.88
C GLY A 614 -7.91 6.14 15.27
N THR A 615 -8.31 5.31 16.23
CA THR A 615 -7.78 5.36 17.60
C THR A 615 -6.48 4.56 17.76
N SER A 616 -6.17 3.66 16.81
CA SER A 616 -4.94 2.88 16.83
C SER A 616 -3.70 3.78 16.76
N ARG A 617 -2.59 3.33 17.38
CA ARG A 617 -1.27 3.98 17.24
C ARG A 617 -0.76 3.96 15.80
N ALA A 618 -1.19 2.97 15.02
CA ALA A 618 -0.85 2.82 13.61
C ALA A 618 -1.67 3.77 12.69
N SER A 619 -2.76 4.35 13.20
CA SER A 619 -3.61 5.24 12.41
C SER A 619 -2.95 6.59 12.18
N THR A 620 -2.99 7.03 10.92
CA THR A 620 -2.44 8.33 10.54
C THR A 620 -3.23 9.48 11.16
N ARG A 621 -2.53 10.59 11.45
CA ARG A 621 -3.12 11.88 11.86
C ARG A 621 -3.03 12.94 10.78
N SER A 622 -2.65 12.53 9.56
CA SER A 622 -2.50 13.43 8.41
C SER A 622 -3.75 13.34 7.55
N HIS A 623 -4.46 14.47 7.41
CA HIS A 623 -5.64 14.60 6.54
C HIS A 623 -5.41 14.05 5.13
N TYR A 624 -4.34 14.52 4.49
CA TYR A 624 -3.95 14.08 3.15
C TYR A 624 -3.69 12.57 3.11
N THR A 625 -2.94 12.03 4.07
CA THR A 625 -2.58 10.60 4.09
C THR A 625 -3.82 9.74 4.31
N PHE A 626 -4.72 10.16 5.20
CA PHE A 626 -5.96 9.46 5.50
C PHE A 626 -6.85 9.36 4.25
N HIS A 627 -7.17 10.50 3.64
CA HIS A 627 -8.09 10.54 2.50
C HIS A 627 -7.50 9.95 1.23
N SER A 628 -6.20 10.13 0.98
CA SER A 628 -5.51 9.46 -0.13
C SER A 628 -5.57 7.94 0.02
N ALA A 629 -5.31 7.42 1.22
CA ALA A 629 -5.39 6.00 1.51
C ALA A 629 -6.83 5.47 1.44
N ALA A 630 -7.81 6.27 1.85
CA ALA A 630 -9.22 5.91 1.79
C ALA A 630 -9.77 5.82 0.35
N ILE A 631 -9.42 6.78 -0.51
CA ILE A 631 -9.79 6.78 -1.94
C ILE A 631 -9.11 5.61 -2.64
N SER A 632 -7.80 5.45 -2.45
CA SER A 632 -7.01 4.35 -3.02
C SER A 632 -7.58 2.98 -2.62
N ALA A 633 -7.88 2.78 -1.33
CA ALA A 633 -8.46 1.54 -0.82
C ALA A 633 -9.85 1.26 -1.41
N ALA A 634 -10.69 2.28 -1.57
CA ALA A 634 -12.02 2.12 -2.17
C ALA A 634 -11.93 1.63 -3.62
N ILE A 635 -10.98 2.16 -4.41
CA ILE A 635 -10.74 1.76 -5.80
C ILE A 635 -10.30 0.30 -5.87
N VAL A 636 -9.19 -0.05 -5.19
CA VAL A 636 -8.59 -1.38 -5.33
C VAL A 636 -9.46 -2.48 -4.72
N THR A 637 -10.22 -2.17 -3.67
CA THR A 637 -11.15 -3.14 -3.07
C THR A 637 -12.33 -3.39 -3.99
N ALA A 638 -12.88 -2.35 -4.62
CA ALA A 638 -13.98 -2.51 -5.57
C ALA A 638 -13.58 -3.37 -6.77
N ASP A 639 -12.36 -3.22 -7.27
CA ASP A 639 -11.83 -4.07 -8.35
C ASP A 639 -11.60 -5.52 -7.90
N ALA A 640 -10.98 -5.71 -6.74
CA ALA A 640 -10.77 -7.06 -6.19
C ALA A 640 -12.11 -7.80 -6.00
N LEU A 641 -13.14 -7.12 -5.49
CA LEU A 641 -14.49 -7.67 -5.38
C LEU A 641 -15.11 -7.96 -6.74
N THR A 642 -14.91 -7.10 -7.74
CA THR A 642 -15.39 -7.32 -9.11
C THR A 642 -14.78 -8.59 -9.72
N ILE A 643 -13.49 -8.80 -9.51
CA ILE A 643 -12.77 -10.02 -9.93
C ILE A 643 -13.35 -11.25 -9.23
N GLN A 644 -13.54 -11.20 -7.91
CA GLN A 644 -14.08 -12.31 -7.13
C GLN A 644 -15.51 -12.67 -7.52
N ASN A 645 -16.36 -11.67 -7.72
CA ASN A 645 -17.73 -11.87 -8.18
C ASN A 645 -17.77 -12.48 -9.58
N SER A 646 -16.87 -12.04 -10.47
CA SER A 646 -16.72 -12.63 -11.80
C SER A 646 -16.28 -14.09 -11.72
N ALA A 647 -15.33 -14.41 -10.84
CA ALA A 647 -14.90 -15.78 -10.60
C ALA A 647 -16.04 -16.67 -10.09
N ALA A 648 -16.81 -16.17 -9.12
CA ALA A 648 -17.96 -16.89 -8.57
C ALA A 648 -19.05 -17.14 -9.63
N ALA A 649 -19.34 -16.13 -10.46
CA ALA A 649 -20.30 -16.25 -11.56
C ALA A 649 -19.86 -17.29 -12.59
N LEU A 650 -18.61 -17.21 -13.06
CA LEU A 650 -18.07 -18.19 -14.00
C LEU A 650 -18.03 -19.61 -13.39
N GLY A 651 -17.68 -19.73 -12.10
CA GLY A 651 -17.71 -21.00 -11.38
C GLY A 651 -19.11 -21.61 -11.33
N PHE A 652 -20.14 -20.78 -11.14
CA PHE A 652 -21.54 -21.22 -11.21
C PHE A 652 -21.93 -21.67 -12.62
N GLU A 653 -21.61 -20.88 -13.66
CA GLU A 653 -21.87 -21.25 -15.06
C GLU A 653 -21.26 -22.60 -15.43
N LEU A 654 -20.03 -22.87 -14.95
CA LEU A 654 -19.37 -24.16 -15.17
C LEU A 654 -20.16 -25.34 -14.60
N THR A 655 -20.93 -25.16 -13.52
CA THR A 655 -21.78 -26.22 -12.96
C THR A 655 -23.05 -26.51 -13.78
N LEU A 656 -23.48 -25.54 -14.57
CA LEU A 656 -24.66 -25.64 -15.42
C LEU A 656 -24.36 -26.25 -16.79
N ASP A 657 -23.09 -26.52 -17.09
CA ASP A 657 -22.68 -27.11 -18.37
C ASP A 657 -23.33 -28.50 -18.55
N PRO A 658 -24.12 -28.70 -19.62
CA PRO A 658 -24.80 -29.97 -19.90
C PRO A 658 -23.86 -31.17 -19.94
N ARG A 659 -22.58 -30.99 -20.30
CA ARG A 659 -21.57 -32.06 -20.34
C ARG A 659 -21.22 -32.58 -18.94
N ASP A 660 -21.32 -31.73 -17.91
CA ASP A 660 -21.08 -32.10 -16.53
C ASP A 660 -22.36 -32.57 -15.83
N LEU A 661 -23.52 -32.01 -16.19
CA LEU A 661 -24.81 -32.56 -15.78
C LEU A 661 -25.02 -33.99 -16.32
N ALA A 662 -24.60 -34.27 -17.56
CA ALA A 662 -24.63 -35.61 -18.15
C ALA A 662 -23.60 -36.56 -17.52
N ARG A 663 -22.42 -36.06 -17.10
CA ARG A 663 -21.45 -36.86 -16.33
C ARG A 663 -21.96 -37.18 -14.92
N ARG A 664 -22.65 -36.25 -14.26
CA ARG A 664 -23.25 -36.48 -12.93
C ARG A 664 -24.45 -37.42 -12.97
N SER A 665 -25.27 -37.37 -14.03
CA SER A 665 -26.38 -38.32 -14.20
C SER A 665 -25.90 -39.75 -14.52
N THR A 666 -24.72 -39.90 -15.14
CA THR A 666 -24.13 -41.22 -15.47
C THR A 666 -23.24 -41.81 -14.37
N SER A 667 -22.79 -41.02 -13.40
CA SER A 667 -21.92 -41.45 -12.27
C SER A 667 -22.63 -41.60 -10.93
N GLY A 668 -23.97 -41.65 -10.94
CA GLY A 668 -24.79 -41.84 -9.74
C GLY A 668 -24.57 -43.21 -9.09
N ALA A 669 -23.55 -43.31 -8.22
CA ALA A 669 -23.53 -44.22 -7.05
C ALA A 669 -22.28 -44.11 -6.14
N SER A 670 -21.18 -43.43 -6.49
CA SER A 670 -19.94 -43.61 -5.70
C SER A 670 -19.05 -42.39 -5.38
N GLN A 671 -19.48 -41.14 -5.59
CA GLN A 671 -18.67 -39.98 -5.18
C GLN A 671 -19.51 -38.89 -4.50
N ALA A 672 -19.95 -39.14 -3.26
CA ALA A 672 -20.58 -38.13 -2.41
C ALA A 672 -19.60 -37.35 -1.51
N ASN A 673 -18.28 -37.57 -1.60
CA ASN A 673 -17.32 -37.06 -0.60
C ASN A 673 -16.21 -36.11 -1.12
N ALA A 674 -16.34 -35.54 -2.33
CA ALA A 674 -15.36 -34.58 -2.84
C ALA A 674 -16.04 -33.31 -3.38
N SER A 675 -16.59 -32.49 -2.47
CA SER A 675 -17.04 -31.13 -2.83
C SER A 675 -15.80 -30.22 -3.01
N PRO A 676 -15.67 -29.47 -4.13
CA PRO A 676 -14.61 -28.50 -4.32
C PRO A 676 -14.60 -27.41 -3.24
N LYS A 677 -13.41 -26.92 -2.86
CA LYS A 677 -13.24 -25.90 -1.80
C LYS A 677 -14.06 -24.62 -2.05
N TRP A 678 -14.31 -24.24 -3.30
CA TRP A 678 -15.07 -23.03 -3.65
C TRP A 678 -16.57 -23.10 -3.30
N LEU A 679 -17.13 -24.30 -3.10
CA LEU A 679 -18.50 -24.47 -2.59
C LEU A 679 -18.65 -24.12 -1.10
N ARG A 680 -17.56 -24.02 -0.33
CA ARG A 680 -17.63 -23.72 1.12
C ARG A 680 -17.77 -22.24 1.45
N ASN A 681 -17.51 -21.34 0.49
CA ASN A 681 -17.57 -19.88 0.70
C ASN A 681 -18.84 -19.23 0.10
N SER A 682 -19.77 -20.02 -0.44
CA SER A 682 -20.99 -19.49 -1.05
C SER A 682 -22.13 -19.42 -0.03
N THR A 683 -22.35 -18.23 0.54
CA THR A 683 -23.58 -17.86 1.28
C THR A 683 -24.85 -18.06 0.43
N CYS A 684 -24.71 -18.20 -0.89
CA CYS A 684 -25.80 -18.38 -1.83
C CYS A 684 -26.48 -19.75 -1.78
N ILE A 685 -25.87 -20.79 -1.19
CA ILE A 685 -26.47 -22.14 -1.16
C ILE A 685 -27.48 -22.29 0.00
N ALA A 686 -27.43 -21.43 1.02
CA ALA A 686 -28.35 -21.48 2.17
C ALA A 686 -29.67 -20.72 1.96
N LEU A 687 -29.79 -19.86 0.94
CA LEU A 687 -30.98 -19.04 0.71
C LEU A 687 -32.05 -19.73 -0.15
N VAL A 688 -31.69 -20.73 -0.96
CA VAL A 688 -32.62 -21.43 -1.85
C VAL A 688 -33.76 -22.14 -1.11
N PRO A 689 -33.58 -22.79 0.06
CA PRO A 689 -34.70 -23.36 0.81
C PRO A 689 -35.43 -22.36 1.72
N ILE A 690 -34.91 -21.15 1.94
CA ILE A 690 -35.48 -20.14 2.86
C ILE A 690 -36.30 -19.08 2.10
N LEU A 691 -36.03 -18.88 0.81
CA LEU A 691 -36.72 -17.90 -0.04
C LEU A 691 -38.26 -18.04 -0.04
N PRO A 692 -38.85 -19.26 -0.08
CA PRO A 692 -40.31 -19.41 -0.01
C PRO A 692 -40.89 -19.03 1.36
N VAL A 693 -40.12 -19.27 2.44
CA VAL A 693 -40.52 -18.98 3.83
C VAL A 693 -40.39 -17.48 4.13
N LEU A 694 -39.39 -16.80 3.55
CA LEU A 694 -39.22 -15.36 3.68
C LEU A 694 -40.29 -14.60 2.89
N ILE A 695 -40.70 -15.13 1.73
CA ILE A 695 -41.81 -14.58 0.94
C ILE A 695 -43.14 -14.78 1.69
N ASP A 696 -43.41 -15.96 2.27
CA ASP A 696 -44.62 -16.20 3.10
C ASP A 696 -44.63 -15.34 4.38
N TYR A 697 -43.47 -15.07 4.99
CA TYR A 697 -43.36 -14.19 6.16
C TYR A 697 -43.59 -12.71 5.81
N ILE A 698 -43.05 -12.23 4.68
CA ILE A 698 -43.26 -10.86 4.22
C ILE A 698 -44.73 -10.66 3.80
N CYS A 699 -45.35 -11.65 3.14
CA CYS A 699 -46.76 -11.61 2.78
C CYS A 699 -47.73 -11.68 3.97
N ARG A 700 -47.30 -12.19 5.14
CA ARG A 700 -48.12 -12.26 6.36
C ARG A 700 -48.00 -11.06 7.29
N VAL A 701 -46.94 -10.26 7.16
CA VAL A 701 -46.66 -9.15 8.10
C VAL A 701 -47.32 -7.83 7.67
N GLU A 702 -47.81 -7.71 6.43
CA GLU A 702 -48.56 -6.52 5.95
C GLU A 702 -50.10 -6.69 5.94
N ALA A 703 -50.65 -7.74 6.55
CA ALA A 703 -52.09 -7.85 6.78
C ALA A 703 -52.45 -7.35 8.18
N VAL A 704 -52.99 -6.14 8.25
CA VAL A 704 -53.73 -5.62 9.41
C VAL A 704 -54.92 -6.56 9.69
N ASP A 705 -55.13 -6.89 10.97
CA ASP A 705 -56.24 -7.70 11.50
C ASP A 705 -57.59 -7.36 10.82
N ILE A 706 -58.11 -8.30 10.03
CA ILE A 706 -59.53 -8.36 9.70
C ILE A 706 -59.99 -9.81 9.91
N ASP A 707 -60.82 -9.98 10.94
CA ASP A 707 -61.48 -11.22 11.32
C ASP A 707 -62.55 -11.57 10.29
N LEU A 708 -62.32 -12.59 9.45
CA LEU A 708 -63.32 -13.13 8.52
C LEU A 708 -63.34 -14.67 8.62
N GLY A 709 -64.53 -15.19 8.90
CA GLY A 709 -64.82 -16.59 9.19
C GLY A 709 -64.59 -17.56 8.02
N GLU A 710 -64.57 -18.84 8.36
CA GLU A 710 -63.96 -19.96 7.63
C GLU A 710 -64.54 -20.36 6.25
N ASP A 711 -65.49 -19.63 5.66
CA ASP A 711 -66.26 -20.16 4.51
C ASP A 711 -66.10 -19.46 3.14
N ASP A 712 -65.18 -18.51 2.94
CA ASP A 712 -65.09 -17.76 1.66
C ASP A 712 -63.66 -17.67 1.04
N LYS A 713 -62.88 -18.77 1.05
CA LYS A 713 -61.50 -18.76 0.52
C LYS A 713 -61.33 -19.09 -0.97
N ASP A 714 -62.35 -19.58 -1.68
CA ASP A 714 -62.16 -20.15 -3.02
C ASP A 714 -62.68 -19.29 -4.20
N THR A 715 -63.10 -18.04 -3.97
CA THR A 715 -63.70 -17.22 -5.05
C THR A 715 -63.18 -15.79 -5.19
N TRP A 716 -62.02 -15.45 -4.61
CA TRP A 716 -61.53 -14.06 -4.55
C TRP A 716 -60.18 -13.78 -5.23
N LEU A 717 -59.65 -14.71 -6.04
CA LEU A 717 -58.26 -14.64 -6.53
C LEU A 717 -58.06 -14.20 -7.99
N GLU A 718 -59.10 -13.86 -8.75
CA GLU A 718 -58.89 -13.58 -10.19
C GLU A 718 -59.33 -12.21 -10.73
N GLU A 719 -59.99 -11.31 -9.98
CA GLU A 719 -60.54 -10.10 -10.65
C GLU A 719 -60.42 -8.73 -9.94
N GLN A 720 -59.61 -8.56 -8.89
CA GLN A 720 -59.51 -7.24 -8.21
C GLN A 720 -58.11 -6.82 -7.74
N LEU A 721 -57.04 -7.26 -8.41
CA LEU A 721 -55.67 -6.81 -8.10
C LEU A 721 -55.14 -5.68 -9.01
N GLU A 722 -55.88 -5.28 -10.03
CA GLU A 722 -55.44 -4.22 -10.96
C GLU A 722 -55.96 -2.81 -10.62
N ASP A 723 -57.08 -2.66 -9.89
CA ASP A 723 -57.71 -1.34 -9.74
C ASP A 723 -57.36 -0.59 -8.43
N ASP A 724 -57.00 -1.27 -7.33
CA ASP A 724 -56.78 -0.60 -6.03
C ASP A 724 -55.33 -0.16 -5.75
N LEU A 725 -54.37 -0.55 -6.61
CA LEU A 725 -52.96 -0.15 -6.47
C LEU A 725 -52.64 1.25 -7.02
N GLU A 726 -53.55 1.87 -7.77
CA GLU A 726 -53.33 3.23 -8.32
C GLU A 726 -53.71 4.37 -7.35
N GLU A 727 -54.51 4.15 -6.30
CA GLU A 727 -55.08 5.26 -5.50
C GLU A 727 -54.36 5.56 -4.17
N HIS A 728 -53.41 4.75 -3.69
CA HIS A 728 -52.77 4.94 -2.36
C HIS A 728 -51.25 5.18 -2.34
N ALA A 729 -50.58 5.29 -3.49
CA ALA A 729 -49.13 5.56 -3.55
C ALA A 729 -48.73 7.05 -3.40
N VAL A 730 -49.62 7.92 -2.90
CA VAL A 730 -49.35 9.35 -2.74
C VAL A 730 -49.20 9.69 -1.25
N ASN A 731 -47.94 9.91 -0.85
CA ASN A 731 -47.42 10.43 0.43
C ASN A 731 -46.83 9.38 1.39
N HIS A 732 -45.50 9.22 1.37
CA HIS A 732 -44.59 9.21 2.53
C HIS A 732 -43.21 8.64 2.12
N THR A 733 -42.32 9.49 1.59
CA THR A 733 -41.07 9.07 0.92
C THR A 733 -39.78 9.29 1.70
N ASP A 734 -39.81 9.68 2.98
CA ASP A 734 -38.59 10.11 3.69
C ASP A 734 -38.13 9.22 4.87
N LEU A 735 -38.81 8.13 5.22
CA LEU A 735 -38.40 7.25 6.35
C LEU A 735 -37.88 5.85 5.96
N HIS A 736 -38.24 5.31 4.80
CA HIS A 736 -38.02 3.88 4.51
C HIS A 736 -36.59 3.48 4.07
N LEU A 737 -35.75 4.42 3.63
CA LEU A 737 -34.39 4.10 3.15
C LEU A 737 -33.39 3.87 4.30
N LEU A 738 -33.66 4.38 5.50
CA LEU A 738 -32.80 4.16 6.68
C LEU A 738 -33.17 2.85 7.41
N GLU A 739 -34.45 2.50 7.46
CA GLU A 739 -34.94 1.28 8.09
C GLU A 739 -34.65 0.03 7.27
N ALA A 740 -34.70 0.09 5.92
CA ALA A 740 -34.40 -1.05 5.06
C ALA A 740 -32.93 -1.52 5.17
N SER A 741 -31.97 -0.60 5.34
CA SER A 741 -30.57 -0.98 5.57
C SER A 741 -30.35 -1.55 6.97
N MET A 742 -31.04 -1.01 7.99
CA MET A 742 -30.95 -1.53 9.35
C MET A 742 -31.62 -2.91 9.49
N LEU A 743 -32.74 -3.15 8.80
CA LEU A 743 -33.39 -4.45 8.72
C LEU A 743 -32.53 -5.49 7.99
N ALA A 744 -31.86 -5.09 6.90
CA ALA A 744 -30.93 -5.97 6.19
C ALA A 744 -29.72 -6.37 7.06
N ASP A 745 -29.17 -5.43 7.84
CA ASP A 745 -28.09 -5.70 8.78
C ASP A 745 -28.57 -6.53 9.99
N LEU A 746 -29.78 -6.29 10.51
CA LEU A 746 -30.38 -7.08 11.59
C LEU A 746 -30.65 -8.52 11.15
N LEU A 747 -31.15 -8.71 9.92
CA LEU A 747 -31.40 -10.04 9.32
C LEU A 747 -30.09 -10.80 9.08
N LEU A 748 -29.00 -10.11 8.72
CA LEU A 748 -27.67 -10.72 8.60
C LEU A 748 -27.12 -11.18 9.97
N ILE A 749 -27.33 -10.38 11.01
CA ILE A 749 -26.88 -10.67 12.38
C ILE A 749 -27.71 -11.80 13.00
N CYS A 750 -29.04 -11.77 12.87
CA CYS A 750 -29.95 -12.81 13.35
C CYS A 750 -29.74 -14.13 12.59
N GLY A 751 -29.54 -14.09 11.27
CA GLY A 751 -29.22 -15.27 10.46
C GLY A 751 -27.90 -15.94 10.86
N SER A 752 -26.90 -15.14 11.25
CA SER A 752 -25.61 -15.63 11.75
C SER A 752 -25.72 -16.31 13.12
N PHE A 753 -26.59 -15.81 13.99
CA PHE A 753 -26.85 -16.40 15.32
C PHE A 753 -27.63 -17.72 15.23
N VAL A 754 -28.66 -17.78 14.38
CA VAL A 754 -29.44 -18.99 14.13
C VAL A 754 -28.58 -20.08 13.45
N LEU A 755 -27.68 -19.71 12.54
CA LEU A 755 -26.71 -20.65 11.96
C LEU A 755 -25.69 -21.16 12.99
N ALA A 756 -25.23 -20.32 13.91
CA ALA A 756 -24.32 -20.74 14.97
C ALA A 756 -25.00 -21.71 15.94
N GLU A 757 -26.26 -21.47 16.29
CA GLU A 757 -27.03 -22.35 17.17
C GLU A 757 -27.44 -23.66 16.48
N ALA A 758 -27.83 -23.60 15.21
CA ALA A 758 -28.09 -24.79 14.39
C ALA A 758 -26.83 -25.64 14.19
N SER A 759 -25.67 -25.02 13.99
CA SER A 759 -24.37 -25.70 13.87
C SER A 759 -23.94 -26.34 15.20
N GLN A 760 -24.21 -25.68 16.33
CA GLN A 760 -23.95 -26.25 17.66
C GLN A 760 -24.93 -27.38 18.02
N ARG A 761 -26.20 -27.32 17.60
CA ARG A 761 -27.15 -28.42 17.74
C ARG A 761 -26.76 -29.61 16.86
N LEU A 762 -26.39 -29.38 15.61
CA LEU A 762 -25.92 -30.44 14.69
C LEU A 762 -24.61 -31.09 15.18
N ALA A 763 -23.72 -30.31 15.82
CA ALA A 763 -22.50 -30.83 16.44
C ALA A 763 -22.80 -31.67 17.68
N ARG A 764 -23.78 -31.28 18.52
CA ARG A 764 -24.22 -32.06 19.69
C ARG A 764 -24.93 -33.36 19.30
N GLU A 765 -25.75 -33.33 18.25
CA GLU A 765 -26.43 -34.52 17.72
C GLU A 765 -25.46 -35.50 17.04
N ARG A 766 -24.39 -35.01 16.41
CA ARG A 766 -23.35 -35.88 15.81
C ARG A 766 -22.32 -36.41 16.81
N LEU A 767 -22.06 -35.71 17.91
CA LEU A 767 -21.14 -36.15 18.98
C LEU A 767 -21.80 -37.12 19.99
N GLY A 768 -23.12 -37.29 19.97
CA GLY A 768 -23.84 -38.26 20.80
C GLY A 768 -23.72 -39.73 20.36
N SER A 769 -23.12 -40.02 19.20
CA SER A 769 -23.12 -41.38 18.60
C SER A 769 -21.73 -41.99 18.34
N ALA A 770 -20.64 -41.34 18.74
CA ALA A 770 -19.30 -41.89 18.62
C ALA A 770 -18.47 -41.62 19.88
N GLY A 771 -18.37 -42.63 20.74
CA GLY A 771 -17.46 -42.62 21.89
C GLY A 771 -16.00 -42.71 21.43
N ALA A 772 -15.39 -41.58 21.08
CA ALA A 772 -13.94 -41.41 21.00
C ALA A 772 -13.60 -39.91 20.90
N GLN A 773 -12.83 -39.38 21.85
CA GLN A 773 -12.21 -38.06 21.71
C GLN A 773 -10.93 -38.16 20.85
N PRO A 774 -10.73 -37.29 19.86
CA PRO A 774 -9.41 -36.94 19.39
C PRO A 774 -8.94 -35.63 20.06
N ALA A 775 -7.74 -35.69 20.64
CA ALA A 775 -6.92 -34.53 20.99
C ALA A 775 -6.62 -33.68 19.72
N TRP A 776 -6.14 -32.46 19.92
CA TRP A 776 -5.77 -31.43 18.92
C TRP A 776 -6.81 -30.34 18.61
N ILE A 777 -7.10 -29.48 19.59
CA ILE A 777 -7.15 -28.01 19.44
C ILE A 777 -6.61 -27.41 20.75
N SER A 778 -5.34 -27.02 20.79
CA SER A 778 -4.84 -26.07 21.80
C SER A 778 -4.86 -24.68 21.18
N SER A 779 -5.90 -23.90 21.50
CA SER A 779 -5.98 -22.46 21.21
C SER A 779 -5.23 -21.65 22.29
N PRO A 780 -4.43 -20.64 21.93
CA PRO A 780 -3.75 -19.78 22.90
C PRO A 780 -4.59 -18.55 23.29
N PHE A 781 -5.91 -18.70 23.47
CA PHE A 781 -6.76 -17.65 24.05
C PHE A 781 -7.46 -18.17 25.30
N GLY A 782 -6.85 -17.90 26.45
CA GLY A 782 -7.48 -18.03 27.75
C GLY A 782 -8.47 -16.89 27.96
N PHE A 783 -9.76 -17.14 27.77
CA PHE A 783 -10.82 -16.30 28.32
C PHE A 783 -11.35 -16.95 29.61
N ARG A 784 -11.04 -16.34 30.76
CA ARG A 784 -11.78 -16.56 32.00
C ARG A 784 -13.16 -15.95 31.83
N SER A 785 -14.21 -16.76 31.91
CA SER A 785 -15.58 -16.27 32.10
C SER A 785 -15.70 -15.69 33.51
N VAL A 786 -15.78 -14.36 33.63
CA VAL A 786 -16.26 -13.71 34.85
C VAL A 786 -17.76 -13.55 34.72
N SER A 787 -18.50 -14.45 35.37
CA SER A 787 -19.93 -14.33 35.61
C SER A 787 -20.17 -13.23 36.64
N THR A 788 -20.77 -12.10 36.26
CA THR A 788 -21.30 -11.12 37.21
C THR A 788 -22.75 -11.47 37.53
N SER A 789 -22.93 -12.35 38.52
CA SER A 789 -24.18 -12.45 39.29
C SER A 789 -24.18 -11.36 40.36
N SER A 790 -25.16 -10.47 40.34
CA SER A 790 -25.53 -9.64 41.49
C SER A 790 -27.03 -9.33 41.39
N SER A 791 -27.84 -10.29 41.81
CA SER A 791 -29.18 -10.04 42.32
C SER A 791 -29.17 -10.55 43.76
N GLU A 792 -29.14 -9.62 44.71
CA GLU A 792 -29.31 -9.92 46.12
C GLU A 792 -30.80 -9.86 46.49
N ARG A 793 -31.22 -10.95 47.15
CA ARG A 793 -32.25 -11.07 48.20
C ARG A 793 -33.72 -10.79 47.85
N LEU A 794 -34.54 -11.84 47.98
CA LEU A 794 -35.34 -12.07 49.20
C LEU A 794 -36.14 -13.39 49.16
N SER A 795 -35.99 -14.14 50.27
CA SER A 795 -36.97 -14.99 50.97
C SER A 795 -37.61 -16.24 50.34
N ASP A 796 -37.31 -17.36 51.01
CA ASP A 796 -38.25 -18.30 51.66
C ASP A 796 -38.73 -19.60 50.99
N ARG A 797 -38.52 -20.67 51.78
CA ARG A 797 -39.26 -21.95 51.93
C ARG A 797 -39.14 -22.98 50.80
N ALA A 798 -38.45 -24.12 50.98
CA ALA A 798 -38.68 -25.26 51.89
C ALA A 798 -39.34 -26.43 51.14
N SER A 799 -38.71 -27.62 51.23
CA SER A 799 -39.27 -29.00 51.18
C SER A 799 -40.06 -29.40 49.92
N ASP A 800 -40.10 -30.63 49.43
CA ASP A 800 -39.44 -31.92 49.63
C ASP A 800 -40.05 -32.81 48.51
N ASP A 801 -39.40 -33.94 48.24
CA ASP A 801 -40.00 -35.22 47.83
C ASP A 801 -40.55 -35.49 46.40
N ASP A 802 -39.81 -36.42 45.78
CA ASP A 802 -40.23 -37.76 45.31
C ASP A 802 -41.10 -37.98 44.06
N GLY A 803 -40.68 -39.04 43.36
CA GLY A 803 -41.59 -40.02 42.76
C GLY A 803 -41.67 -39.95 41.23
N ALA A 804 -40.78 -40.60 40.49
CA ALA A 804 -40.83 -42.02 40.12
C ALA A 804 -41.67 -42.34 38.87
N ALA A 805 -40.98 -43.07 37.97
CA ALA A 805 -41.44 -44.23 37.21
C ALA A 805 -41.98 -44.07 35.77
N ALA A 806 -41.27 -44.81 34.91
CA ALA A 806 -41.74 -45.69 33.84
C ALA A 806 -42.28 -45.05 32.53
N SER A 807 -42.11 -45.61 31.34
CA SER A 807 -41.23 -46.62 30.76
C SER A 807 -41.66 -46.75 29.29
N ARG A 808 -40.71 -46.93 28.36
CA ARG A 808 -40.79 -47.72 27.12
C ARG A 808 -41.92 -47.41 26.12
N SER A 809 -41.56 -47.03 24.90
CA SER A 809 -41.38 -47.94 23.74
C SER A 809 -41.55 -47.20 22.40
N SER A 810 -40.60 -47.44 21.50
CA SER A 810 -40.65 -47.27 20.03
C SER A 810 -41.84 -48.08 19.43
N PRO A 811 -42.18 -48.03 18.11
CA PRO A 811 -41.34 -47.62 16.97
C PRO A 811 -42.04 -46.94 15.76
N ALA A 812 -41.20 -46.62 14.77
CA ALA A 812 -41.44 -46.61 13.31
C ALA A 812 -42.51 -45.67 12.75
N THR A 813 -42.11 -44.68 11.95
CA THR A 813 -41.89 -44.82 10.49
C THR A 813 -40.92 -43.73 10.03
#